data_AF-A0A1Q5TU89-F1
#
_entry.id   AF-A0A1Q5TU89-F1
#
_cell.length_a   1.000
_cell.length_b   1.000
_cell.length_c   1.000
_cell.angle_alpha   90.00
_cell.angle_beta   90.00
_cell.angle_gamma   90.00
#
_symmetry.space_group_name_H-M   'P 1'
#
loop_
_entity.id
_entity.type
_entity.pdbx_description
1 polymer ?
#
loop_
_entity_poly.entity_id
_entity_poly.type
_entity_poly.pdbx_seq_one_letter_code
_entity_poly.pdbx_strand_id
1 'polypeptide(L)'
;MTAVMNGYLDRVPRFKHLRNSISDKRTRECYSSIHDTISNLGRAVQLGQHRQLIDALDETFSAETLEAIAVESSTNKELCAALSVYLTTLEQTYAWPRRGTVATPRALCDHKLIVQVLYHEDLAAVLSQRRGLATETRGNPVPLSGLALAMANELLQLAEEARTKSIPLPQAVQDQVNMLFRNCSQDWYSQGDYRHAGSHEQFGRLHEVIRTNGTQRSVQEIFQDNGGIGYLHTLHALLHDLPGATGGVVRALQQLQTSVSLAREELFGMMIDEVIWGQTFAKFSKPVGYASLGAGGADCPMFRMLDALCGRHDPTAADALLEELTMRSRNFPPNIRSLIHDVASAPSLRALASSSSASPELRHSFAVFQQLMYSLYEMHRKKALRIVLALRAGQLYTSSGTEKAASPERQLAATLQSAMDVRFGTDALSRTIPAYGRVVSRILSSTGRVESARIRFRFDTPVVVGAGDAVIITPVVGGIRESRTYSVTSFSPSTDNGCNEHVVLSPTTSVEICCRNMGTVSSFLCSQRGDCTVRLALQPNPHFRISGNESAKEITLLIAQNGGVGLFCAWLSRQARLVGRYVLIVGVRRLDELLYASDIYDCAEKFGNQLQVIFCLSQPNCGDVQHVKSRGVWPFAGRVDKFLASESLPPARATYVCGSAEFGILVAKEIKGARLAKKSILSSRLSPIVTSKMPSLRLHVASSSRAAPKCKKTLRPISRWELARHNAPGDIWISLNGAILDISLLSIFHPGGEKTLMCRAGLEADDMFNSVHAGSFEVKSLLNELQVGYLQAEAPGENGLVHQCLDAIVQIQNDLTNSTRFEERPTGSIHQLPRVPPTEVIQGSWIQFTASWVAMLGKLSLCEEMTQALCGVMDDWFASMAQKQRAVYDSGFYDVKHCAVEIKRLFNAHEEAATAMHGVLDTLKHGLRWVRHDELPKMMAMATQEIIQQTKEKTQ
;
A
#
# COMPACT_ATOMS: atom_id res chain seq x y z
N MET A 1 15.23 -30.47 -13.44
CA MET A 1 14.31 -29.65 -12.61
C MET A 1 13.20 -30.57 -12.14
N THR A 2 12.93 -30.65 -10.84
CA THR A 2 11.75 -31.35 -10.30
C THR A 2 10.49 -30.73 -10.91
N ALA A 3 9.52 -31.54 -11.37
CA ALA A 3 8.29 -31.04 -11.94
C ALA A 3 7.65 -29.99 -11.02
N VAL A 4 7.45 -28.78 -11.53
CA VAL A 4 6.86 -27.68 -10.78
C VAL A 4 5.40 -28.04 -10.51
N MET A 5 5.01 -28.12 -9.24
CA MET A 5 3.61 -28.40 -8.89
C MET A 5 2.72 -27.23 -9.32
N ASN A 6 1.51 -27.53 -9.82
CA ASN A 6 0.55 -26.51 -10.22
C ASN A 6 0.31 -25.47 -9.11
N GLY A 7 0.20 -24.19 -9.45
CA GLY A 7 0.00 -23.10 -8.49
C GLY A 7 1.18 -22.73 -7.58
N TYR A 8 2.31 -23.47 -7.60
CA TYR A 8 3.50 -23.10 -6.85
C TYR A 8 4.42 -22.19 -7.69
N LEU A 9 4.92 -21.13 -7.05
CA LEU A 9 6.04 -20.34 -7.53
C LEU A 9 7.34 -21.13 -7.49
N ASP A 10 8.16 -20.90 -8.49
CA ASP A 10 9.53 -21.39 -8.52
C ASP A 10 10.40 -20.67 -7.48
N ARG A 11 11.44 -21.39 -7.04
CA ARG A 11 12.50 -20.80 -6.23
C ARG A 11 13.19 -19.73 -7.05
N VAL A 12 13.50 -18.62 -6.38
CA VAL A 12 14.23 -17.53 -6.99
C VAL A 12 15.63 -18.03 -7.35
N PRO A 13 15.96 -18.07 -8.65
CA PRO A 13 17.27 -18.49 -9.06
C PRO A 13 18.29 -17.40 -8.71
N ARG A 14 19.48 -17.79 -8.28
CA ARG A 14 20.60 -16.87 -8.04
C ARG A 14 21.62 -17.11 -9.14
N PHE A 15 21.99 -16.08 -9.90
CA PHE A 15 22.74 -16.27 -11.15
C PHE A 15 24.21 -15.86 -11.05
N LYS A 16 24.67 -15.38 -9.89
CA LYS A 16 26.05 -14.87 -9.73
C LYS A 16 27.12 -15.93 -9.98
N HIS A 17 26.85 -17.21 -9.70
CA HIS A 17 27.80 -18.30 -9.98
C HIS A 17 27.98 -18.57 -11.47
N LEU A 18 27.00 -18.22 -12.32
CA LEU A 18 27.07 -18.46 -13.77
C LEU A 18 28.27 -17.80 -14.43
N ARG A 19 28.76 -16.67 -13.88
CA ARG A 19 29.98 -16.00 -14.37
C ARG A 19 31.19 -16.93 -14.40
N ASN A 20 31.24 -17.90 -13.49
CA ASN A 20 32.35 -18.83 -13.34
C ASN A 20 32.04 -20.23 -13.88
N SER A 21 30.76 -20.57 -14.12
CA SER A 21 30.35 -21.93 -14.52
C SER A 21 30.07 -22.12 -16.01
N ILE A 22 29.86 -21.04 -16.78
CA ILE A 22 29.68 -21.13 -18.24
C ILE A 22 30.99 -21.58 -18.89
N SER A 23 30.99 -22.72 -19.61
CA SER A 23 32.21 -23.29 -20.21
C SER A 23 32.62 -22.58 -21.50
N ASP A 24 31.68 -22.22 -22.36
CA ASP A 24 31.98 -21.51 -23.61
C ASP A 24 32.48 -20.10 -23.34
N LYS A 25 33.63 -19.75 -23.93
CA LYS A 25 34.29 -18.46 -23.68
C LYS A 25 33.43 -17.28 -24.17
N ARG A 26 32.84 -17.39 -25.35
CA ARG A 26 32.06 -16.32 -25.98
C ARG A 26 30.76 -16.07 -25.21
N THR A 27 30.07 -17.13 -24.81
CA THR A 27 28.88 -17.04 -23.94
C THR A 27 29.24 -16.45 -22.58
N ARG A 28 30.37 -16.84 -21.98
CA ARG A 28 30.82 -16.30 -20.69
C ARG A 28 31.12 -14.80 -20.77
N GLU A 29 31.78 -14.35 -21.84
CA GLU A 29 32.07 -12.94 -22.10
C GLU A 29 30.77 -12.14 -22.31
N CYS A 30 29.87 -12.61 -23.18
CA CYS A 30 28.56 -11.99 -23.43
C CYS A 30 27.72 -11.90 -22.14
N TYR A 31 27.61 -12.99 -21.39
CA TYR A 31 26.91 -13.02 -20.10
C TYR A 31 27.54 -12.05 -19.09
N SER A 32 28.87 -11.98 -19.04
CA SER A 32 29.58 -11.04 -18.13
C SER A 32 29.26 -9.59 -18.48
N SER A 33 29.23 -9.22 -19.75
CA SER A 33 28.83 -7.87 -20.20
C SER A 33 27.39 -7.55 -19.78
N ILE A 34 26.45 -8.48 -20.00
CA ILE A 34 25.05 -8.31 -19.59
C ILE A 34 24.96 -8.15 -18.06
N HIS A 35 25.61 -9.03 -17.30
CA HIS A 35 25.60 -9.01 -15.84
C HIS A 35 26.22 -7.71 -15.27
N ASP A 36 27.33 -7.25 -15.83
CA ASP A 36 28.00 -6.02 -15.38
C ASP A 36 27.15 -4.79 -15.73
N THR A 37 26.46 -4.77 -16.87
CA THR A 37 25.45 -3.76 -17.21
C THR A 37 24.29 -3.75 -16.20
N ILE A 38 23.69 -4.91 -15.91
CA ILE A 38 22.62 -5.05 -14.89
C ILE A 38 23.09 -4.55 -13.53
N SER A 39 24.32 -4.88 -13.13
CA SER A 39 24.91 -4.45 -11.86
C SER A 39 25.03 -2.93 -11.75
N ASN A 40 25.25 -2.23 -12.87
CA ASN A 40 25.39 -0.77 -12.89
C ASN A 40 24.10 -0.03 -13.29
N LEU A 41 23.07 -0.75 -13.72
CA LEU A 41 21.83 -0.19 -14.25
C LEU A 41 21.13 0.76 -13.29
N GLY A 42 21.01 0.40 -12.00
CA GLY A 42 20.38 1.27 -11.01
C GLY A 42 21.05 2.64 -10.88
N ARG A 43 22.40 2.69 -10.94
CA ARG A 43 23.16 3.94 -10.91
C ARG A 43 23.00 4.74 -12.20
N ALA A 44 22.94 4.07 -13.34
CA ALA A 44 22.67 4.73 -14.62
C ALA A 44 21.25 5.32 -14.66
N VAL A 45 20.25 4.60 -14.16
CA VAL A 45 18.87 5.09 -13.99
C VAL A 45 18.83 6.29 -13.04
N GLN A 46 19.63 6.28 -11.97
CA GLN A 46 19.74 7.42 -11.07
C GLN A 46 20.26 8.68 -11.75
N LEU A 47 21.16 8.55 -12.72
CA LEU A 47 21.68 9.64 -13.53
C LEU A 47 20.86 9.91 -14.80
N GLY A 48 19.81 9.11 -15.08
CA GLY A 48 19.07 9.20 -16.35
C GLY A 48 19.87 8.77 -17.58
N GLN A 49 20.95 8.01 -17.42
CA GLN A 49 21.87 7.56 -18.49
C GLN A 49 21.77 6.06 -18.78
N HIS A 50 20.69 5.41 -18.34
CA HIS A 50 20.49 3.97 -18.56
C HIS A 50 20.40 3.59 -20.03
N ARG A 51 19.86 4.45 -20.92
CA ARG A 51 19.85 4.19 -22.36
C ARG A 51 21.27 4.13 -22.93
N GLN A 52 22.11 5.12 -22.62
CA GLN A 52 23.51 5.15 -23.05
C GLN A 52 24.28 3.91 -22.56
N LEU A 53 24.03 3.45 -21.33
CA LEU A 53 24.63 2.22 -20.81
C LEU A 53 24.16 0.96 -21.57
N ILE A 54 22.88 0.90 -21.94
CA ILE A 54 22.29 -0.21 -22.69
C ILE A 54 22.73 -0.19 -24.16
N ASP A 55 22.82 0.98 -24.78
CA ASP A 55 23.32 1.15 -26.16
C ASP A 55 24.77 0.66 -26.26
N ALA A 56 25.61 1.00 -25.28
CA ALA A 56 26.99 0.49 -25.20
C ALA A 56 27.06 -1.04 -25.03
N LEU A 57 26.06 -1.66 -24.38
CA LEU A 57 25.95 -3.12 -24.34
C LEU A 57 25.49 -3.70 -25.69
N ASP A 58 24.52 -3.06 -26.35
CA ASP A 58 24.00 -3.48 -27.66
C ASP A 58 25.09 -3.53 -28.72
N GLU A 59 26.02 -2.57 -28.69
CA GLU A 59 27.21 -2.53 -29.57
C GLU A 59 28.14 -3.75 -29.39
N THR A 60 28.08 -4.44 -28.25
CA THR A 60 28.87 -5.66 -28.00
C THR A 60 28.23 -6.93 -28.56
N PHE A 61 26.97 -6.86 -29.00
CA PHE A 61 26.24 -7.99 -29.54
C PHE A 61 26.52 -8.19 -31.04
N SER A 62 26.63 -9.45 -31.44
CA SER A 62 26.88 -9.85 -32.83
C SER A 62 26.10 -11.12 -33.20
N ALA A 63 26.14 -11.52 -34.47
CA ALA A 63 25.55 -12.79 -34.90
C ALA A 63 26.20 -13.99 -34.18
N GLU A 64 27.50 -13.90 -33.89
CA GLU A 64 28.25 -14.92 -33.16
C GLU A 64 27.85 -15.02 -31.69
N THR A 65 27.60 -13.89 -31.02
CA THR A 65 27.11 -13.91 -29.62
C THR A 65 25.68 -14.43 -29.57
N LEU A 66 24.85 -14.06 -30.55
CA LEU A 66 23.47 -14.52 -30.66
C LEU A 66 23.40 -16.05 -30.79
N GLU A 67 24.22 -16.64 -31.66
CA GLU A 67 24.30 -18.10 -31.80
C GLU A 67 24.88 -18.77 -30.55
N ALA A 68 25.94 -18.23 -29.96
CA ALA A 68 26.55 -18.80 -28.75
C ALA A 68 25.56 -18.85 -27.58
N ILE A 69 24.82 -17.76 -27.37
CA ILE A 69 23.76 -17.66 -26.36
C ILE A 69 22.63 -18.65 -26.66
N ALA A 70 22.19 -18.78 -27.93
CA ALA A 70 21.13 -19.71 -28.31
C ALA A 70 21.53 -21.16 -28.01
N VAL A 71 22.73 -21.57 -28.42
CA VAL A 71 23.23 -22.94 -28.26
C VAL A 71 23.39 -23.29 -26.78
N GLU A 72 24.07 -22.47 -26.00
CA GLU A 72 24.25 -22.74 -24.57
C GLU A 72 22.91 -22.73 -23.82
N SER A 73 22.03 -21.74 -24.09
CA SER A 73 20.71 -21.66 -23.43
C SER A 73 19.78 -22.84 -23.75
N SER A 74 19.98 -23.51 -24.89
CA SER A 74 19.21 -24.70 -25.24
C SER A 74 19.51 -25.91 -24.35
N THR A 75 20.70 -25.96 -23.74
CA THR A 75 21.16 -27.06 -22.89
C THR A 75 21.29 -26.65 -21.41
N ASN A 76 21.51 -25.36 -21.15
CA ASN A 76 21.67 -24.78 -19.82
C ASN A 76 20.44 -23.94 -19.45
N LYS A 77 19.46 -24.58 -18.81
CA LYS A 77 18.20 -23.94 -18.39
C LYS A 77 18.40 -22.83 -17.36
N GLU A 78 19.42 -22.92 -16.51
CA GLU A 78 19.71 -21.88 -15.52
C GLU A 78 20.23 -20.60 -16.19
N LEU A 79 21.14 -20.73 -17.17
CA LEU A 79 21.58 -19.60 -17.98
C LEU A 79 20.43 -18.98 -18.79
N CYS A 80 19.60 -19.81 -19.41
CA CYS A 80 18.45 -19.35 -20.19
C CYS A 80 17.49 -18.52 -19.32
N ALA A 81 17.21 -18.97 -18.09
CA ALA A 81 16.43 -18.23 -17.11
C ALA A 81 17.11 -16.90 -16.73
N ALA A 82 18.43 -16.90 -16.50
CA ALA A 82 19.19 -15.70 -16.16
C ALA A 82 19.09 -14.62 -17.25
N LEU A 83 19.33 -15.03 -18.48
CA LEU A 83 19.27 -14.15 -19.64
C LEU A 83 17.85 -13.66 -19.92
N SER A 84 16.84 -14.50 -19.72
CA SER A 84 15.44 -14.09 -19.85
C SER A 84 15.13 -12.92 -18.91
N VAL A 85 15.53 -13.04 -17.64
CA VAL A 85 15.34 -11.98 -16.64
C VAL A 85 16.16 -10.73 -16.97
N TYR A 86 17.45 -10.88 -17.28
CA TYR A 86 18.32 -9.73 -17.53
C TYR A 86 17.93 -8.96 -18.79
N LEU A 87 17.73 -9.64 -19.92
CA LEU A 87 17.40 -8.98 -21.19
C LEU A 87 16.02 -8.30 -21.14
N THR A 88 15.04 -8.91 -20.47
CA THR A 88 13.75 -8.25 -20.20
C THR A 88 13.90 -7.02 -19.32
N THR A 89 14.72 -7.10 -18.26
CA THR A 89 14.98 -5.96 -17.37
C THR A 89 15.60 -4.79 -18.13
N LEU A 90 16.56 -5.07 -19.02
CA LEU A 90 17.21 -4.06 -19.87
C LEU A 90 16.21 -3.42 -20.82
N GLU A 91 15.40 -4.20 -21.52
CA GLU A 91 14.36 -3.67 -22.42
C GLU A 91 13.36 -2.77 -21.68
N GLN A 92 12.83 -3.25 -20.55
CA GLN A 92 11.89 -2.48 -19.73
C GLN A 92 12.50 -1.16 -19.23
N THR A 93 13.79 -1.18 -18.90
CA THR A 93 14.52 0.00 -18.48
C THR A 93 14.78 0.95 -19.63
N TYR A 94 15.09 0.44 -20.81
CA TYR A 94 15.28 1.24 -22.01
C TYR A 94 14.03 2.07 -22.37
N ALA A 95 12.86 1.43 -22.27
CA ALA A 95 11.56 2.06 -22.51
C ALA A 95 11.20 3.13 -21.47
N TRP A 96 11.89 3.19 -20.32
CA TRP A 96 11.66 4.19 -19.30
C TRP A 96 12.49 5.47 -19.55
N PRO A 97 11.98 6.68 -19.23
CA PRO A 97 10.58 6.99 -18.94
C PRO A 97 9.72 6.88 -20.22
N ARG A 98 8.52 6.31 -20.09
CA ARG A 98 7.56 6.14 -21.20
C ARG A 98 6.85 7.45 -21.57
N ARG A 99 7.59 8.40 -22.14
CA ARG A 99 7.04 9.66 -22.70
C ARG A 99 6.62 9.54 -24.17
N GLY A 100 6.95 8.42 -24.82
CA GLY A 100 6.61 8.07 -26.21
C GLY A 100 7.02 6.63 -26.56
N THR A 101 6.87 6.21 -27.81
CA THR A 101 7.31 4.89 -28.28
C THR A 101 8.82 4.93 -28.54
N VAL A 102 9.58 4.23 -27.70
CA VAL A 102 11.03 4.04 -27.89
C VAL A 102 11.24 2.61 -28.37
N ALA A 103 11.90 2.46 -29.53
CA ALA A 103 12.27 1.15 -30.03
C ALA A 103 13.47 0.61 -29.25
N THR A 104 13.38 -0.63 -28.78
CA THR A 104 14.52 -1.34 -28.18
C THR A 104 15.65 -1.47 -29.21
N PRO A 105 16.92 -1.32 -28.80
CA PRO A 105 18.06 -1.61 -29.67
C PRO A 105 17.94 -3.00 -30.31
N ARG A 106 18.32 -3.09 -31.59
CA ARG A 106 17.96 -4.23 -32.43
C ARG A 106 18.60 -5.52 -31.92
N ALA A 107 19.88 -5.49 -31.58
CA ALA A 107 20.60 -6.68 -31.17
C ALA A 107 20.12 -7.19 -29.80
N LEU A 108 19.82 -6.30 -28.87
CA LEU A 108 19.20 -6.59 -27.57
C LEU A 108 17.83 -7.25 -27.76
N CYS A 109 17.01 -6.70 -28.66
CA CYS A 109 15.71 -7.27 -29.01
C CYS A 109 15.86 -8.69 -29.56
N ASP A 110 16.77 -8.89 -30.53
CA ASP A 110 17.00 -10.21 -31.13
C ASP A 110 17.51 -11.23 -30.09
N HIS A 111 18.47 -10.86 -29.24
CA HIS A 111 18.97 -11.71 -28.14
C HIS A 111 17.87 -12.07 -27.15
N LYS A 112 17.01 -11.11 -26.81
CA LYS A 112 15.87 -11.36 -25.93
C LYS A 112 14.90 -12.35 -26.58
N LEU A 113 14.49 -12.12 -27.82
CA LEU A 113 13.49 -12.96 -28.51
C LEU A 113 13.95 -14.42 -28.60
N ILE A 114 15.21 -14.69 -28.94
CA ILE A 114 15.72 -16.08 -28.99
C ILE A 114 15.68 -16.75 -27.61
N VAL A 115 16.03 -16.01 -26.55
CA VAL A 115 16.02 -16.52 -25.18
C VAL A 115 14.58 -16.80 -24.76
N GLN A 116 13.61 -15.97 -25.15
CA GLN A 116 12.19 -16.20 -24.84
C GLN A 116 11.61 -17.43 -25.52
N VAL A 117 12.00 -17.70 -26.77
CA VAL A 117 11.62 -18.93 -27.47
C VAL A 117 12.22 -20.17 -26.80
N LEU A 118 13.49 -20.10 -26.37
CA LEU A 118 14.20 -21.23 -25.75
C LEU A 118 13.79 -21.51 -24.30
N TYR A 119 13.38 -20.46 -23.58
CA TYR A 119 12.99 -20.55 -22.17
C TYR A 119 11.71 -21.36 -21.99
N HIS A 120 10.72 -21.13 -22.85
CA HIS A 120 9.43 -21.81 -22.79
C HIS A 120 9.46 -23.19 -23.43
N GLU A 121 9.08 -24.23 -22.69
CA GLU A 121 9.12 -25.62 -23.17
C GLU A 121 8.30 -25.85 -24.44
N ASP A 122 7.08 -25.31 -24.53
CA ASP A 122 6.24 -25.48 -25.73
C ASP A 122 6.83 -24.78 -26.96
N LEU A 123 7.39 -23.57 -26.79
CA LEU A 123 8.04 -22.85 -27.89
C LEU A 123 9.35 -23.55 -28.30
N ALA A 124 10.12 -24.04 -27.33
CA ALA A 124 11.35 -24.79 -27.57
C ALA A 124 11.08 -26.15 -28.25
N ALA A 125 9.96 -26.80 -27.95
CA ALA A 125 9.52 -28.03 -28.61
C ALA A 125 9.16 -27.77 -30.08
N VAL A 126 8.39 -26.71 -30.36
CA VAL A 126 8.07 -26.28 -31.73
C VAL A 126 9.34 -25.91 -32.50
N LEU A 127 10.27 -25.19 -31.86
CA LEU A 127 11.56 -24.85 -32.45
C LEU A 127 12.38 -26.10 -32.79
N SER A 128 12.39 -27.10 -31.90
CA SER A 128 13.11 -28.37 -32.12
C SER A 128 12.54 -29.15 -33.31
N GLN A 129 11.21 -29.20 -33.44
CA GLN A 129 10.53 -29.81 -34.59
C GLN A 129 10.89 -29.08 -35.90
N ARG A 130 10.83 -27.74 -35.91
CA ARG A 130 11.21 -26.90 -37.06
C ARG A 130 12.67 -27.12 -37.46
N ARG A 131 13.57 -27.26 -36.48
CA ARG A 131 15.00 -27.50 -36.72
C ARG A 131 15.27 -28.87 -37.34
N GLY A 132 14.56 -29.92 -36.90
CA GLY A 132 14.65 -31.25 -37.51
C GLY A 132 14.30 -31.21 -38.99
N LEU A 133 13.11 -30.70 -39.31
CA LEU A 133 12.62 -30.55 -40.69
C LEU A 133 13.55 -29.70 -41.57
N ALA A 134 14.04 -28.58 -41.05
CA ALA A 134 14.94 -27.70 -41.80
C ALA A 134 16.31 -28.34 -42.09
N THR A 135 16.83 -29.15 -41.16
CA THR A 135 18.10 -29.87 -41.33
C THR A 135 17.97 -30.97 -42.39
N GLU A 136 16.85 -31.71 -42.37
CA GLU A 136 16.52 -32.71 -43.39
C GLU A 136 16.37 -32.09 -44.78
N THR A 137 15.76 -30.90 -44.87
CA THR A 137 15.49 -30.23 -46.15
C THR A 137 16.74 -29.57 -46.76
N ARG A 138 17.63 -29.01 -45.94
CA ARG A 138 18.81 -28.23 -46.41
C ARG A 138 20.11 -29.02 -46.46
N GLY A 139 20.17 -30.22 -45.89
CA GLY A 139 21.37 -31.07 -45.86
C GLY A 139 22.52 -30.54 -44.99
N ASN A 140 22.34 -29.43 -44.28
CA ASN A 140 23.33 -28.80 -43.39
C ASN A 140 22.65 -28.29 -42.10
N PRO A 141 23.38 -28.24 -40.96
CA PRO A 141 22.84 -27.73 -39.70
C PRO A 141 22.47 -26.25 -39.84
N VAL A 142 21.21 -25.91 -39.57
CA VAL A 142 20.74 -24.51 -39.53
C VAL A 142 21.10 -23.90 -38.16
N PRO A 143 21.65 -22.67 -38.11
CA PRO A 143 21.92 -21.97 -36.85
C PRO A 143 20.66 -21.90 -35.98
N LEU A 144 20.81 -22.22 -34.69
CA LEU A 144 19.67 -22.27 -33.77
C LEU A 144 19.08 -20.88 -33.55
N SER A 145 19.93 -19.86 -33.46
CA SER A 145 19.52 -18.46 -33.31
C SER A 145 18.63 -17.98 -34.47
N GLY A 146 19.00 -18.30 -35.71
CA GLY A 146 18.26 -17.89 -36.91
C GLY A 146 16.84 -18.47 -36.95
N LEU A 147 16.69 -19.75 -36.60
CA LEU A 147 15.38 -20.41 -36.53
C LEU A 147 14.52 -19.86 -35.39
N ALA A 148 15.10 -19.67 -34.21
CA ALA A 148 14.40 -19.12 -33.05
C ALA A 148 13.90 -17.70 -33.33
N LEU A 149 14.76 -16.87 -33.94
CA LEU A 149 14.43 -15.49 -34.28
C LEU A 149 13.36 -15.41 -35.38
N ALA A 150 13.42 -16.27 -36.40
CA ALA A 150 12.38 -16.34 -37.42
C ALA A 150 11.02 -16.71 -36.81
N MET A 151 10.99 -17.74 -35.95
CA MET A 151 9.78 -18.15 -35.24
C MET A 151 9.20 -17.03 -34.36
N ALA A 152 10.05 -16.30 -33.63
CA ALA A 152 9.61 -15.16 -32.82
C ALA A 152 8.98 -14.06 -33.70
N ASN A 153 9.64 -13.68 -34.80
CA ASN A 153 9.14 -12.64 -35.70
C ASN A 153 7.83 -13.03 -36.39
N GLU A 154 7.66 -14.30 -36.79
CA GLU A 154 6.38 -14.81 -37.31
C GLU A 154 5.24 -14.64 -36.30
N LEU A 155 5.46 -15.01 -35.05
CA LEU A 155 4.46 -14.86 -33.98
C LEU A 155 4.13 -13.38 -33.72
N LEU A 156 5.14 -12.51 -33.71
CA LEU A 156 4.95 -11.06 -33.56
C LEU A 156 4.16 -10.46 -34.73
N GLN A 157 4.45 -10.89 -35.96
CA GLN A 157 3.73 -10.46 -37.14
C GLN A 157 2.28 -10.93 -37.11
N LEU A 158 2.01 -12.19 -36.75
CA LEU A 158 0.66 -12.71 -36.60
C LEU A 158 -0.14 -11.91 -35.55
N ALA A 159 0.49 -11.57 -34.43
CA ALA A 159 -0.12 -10.75 -33.40
C ALA A 159 -0.41 -9.32 -33.89
N GLU A 160 0.50 -8.72 -34.64
CA GLU A 160 0.34 -7.38 -35.24
C GLU A 160 -0.79 -7.36 -36.27
N GLU A 161 -0.86 -8.36 -37.14
CA GLU A 161 -1.90 -8.47 -38.16
C GLU A 161 -3.28 -8.71 -37.54
N ALA A 162 -3.37 -9.64 -36.59
CA ALA A 162 -4.59 -9.89 -35.81
C ALA A 162 -5.09 -8.61 -35.15
N ARG A 163 -4.18 -7.80 -34.62
CA ARG A 163 -4.49 -6.51 -33.98
C ARG A 163 -4.96 -5.46 -34.99
N THR A 164 -4.23 -5.27 -36.08
CA THR A 164 -4.56 -4.27 -37.12
C THR A 164 -5.89 -4.59 -37.81
N LYS A 165 -6.20 -5.89 -37.96
CA LYS A 165 -7.44 -6.37 -38.59
C LYS A 165 -8.58 -6.58 -37.59
N SER A 166 -8.32 -6.47 -36.27
CA SER A 166 -9.27 -6.81 -35.20
C SER A 166 -9.85 -8.23 -35.31
N ILE A 167 -9.02 -9.20 -35.70
CA ILE A 167 -9.40 -10.61 -35.87
C ILE A 167 -8.75 -11.45 -34.75
N PRO A 168 -9.50 -12.25 -33.98
CA PRO A 168 -8.90 -13.11 -32.96
C PRO A 168 -8.04 -14.21 -33.59
N LEU A 169 -6.90 -14.53 -32.96
CA LEU A 169 -6.06 -15.66 -33.36
C LEU A 169 -6.68 -16.99 -32.91
N PRO A 170 -6.41 -18.11 -33.63
CA PRO A 170 -6.70 -19.44 -33.10
C PRO A 170 -6.05 -19.64 -31.73
N GLN A 171 -6.76 -20.28 -30.79
CA GLN A 171 -6.32 -20.40 -29.39
C GLN A 171 -4.87 -20.89 -29.23
N ALA A 172 -4.47 -21.91 -29.99
CA ALA A 172 -3.10 -22.44 -29.95
C ALA A 172 -2.03 -21.41 -30.38
N VAL A 173 -2.33 -20.60 -31.40
CA VAL A 173 -1.44 -19.53 -31.87
C VAL A 173 -1.44 -18.38 -30.86
N GLN A 174 -2.61 -18.03 -30.33
CA GLN A 174 -2.74 -17.02 -29.28
C GLN A 174 -1.95 -17.40 -28.03
N ASP A 175 -1.93 -18.67 -27.64
CA ASP A 175 -1.13 -19.17 -26.52
C ASP A 175 0.37 -19.04 -26.79
N GLN A 176 0.84 -19.38 -28.00
CA GLN A 176 2.25 -19.17 -28.38
C GLN A 176 2.65 -17.70 -28.39
N VAL A 177 1.79 -16.82 -28.93
CA VAL A 177 1.96 -15.36 -28.89
C VAL A 177 2.03 -14.88 -27.43
N ASN A 178 1.08 -15.30 -26.59
CA ASN A 178 1.07 -14.94 -25.18
C ASN A 178 2.34 -15.43 -24.47
N MET A 179 2.82 -16.64 -24.75
CA MET A 179 4.06 -17.18 -24.18
C MET A 179 5.28 -16.35 -24.60
N LEU A 180 5.37 -15.95 -25.87
CA LEU A 180 6.45 -15.06 -26.32
C LEU A 180 6.41 -13.69 -25.62
N PHE A 181 5.21 -13.13 -25.39
CA PHE A 181 5.01 -11.85 -24.70
C PHE A 181 5.01 -11.93 -23.17
N ARG A 182 4.87 -13.14 -22.61
CA ARG A 182 4.76 -13.41 -21.17
C ARG A 182 5.95 -12.86 -20.39
N ASN A 183 7.10 -12.88 -21.03
CA ASN A 183 8.35 -12.38 -20.44
C ASN A 183 8.71 -10.98 -20.91
N CYS A 184 7.95 -10.36 -21.82
CA CYS A 184 8.01 -8.93 -22.08
C CYS A 184 7.24 -8.11 -21.02
N SER A 185 6.40 -8.76 -20.22
CA SER A 185 5.49 -8.06 -19.31
C SER A 185 5.55 -8.49 -17.83
N GLN A 186 5.79 -9.75 -17.43
CA GLN A 186 5.44 -10.13 -16.04
C GLN A 186 6.17 -11.34 -15.40
N ASP A 187 7.46 -11.61 -15.63
CA ASP A 187 8.11 -12.67 -14.83
C ASP A 187 8.55 -12.22 -13.41
N TRP A 188 7.63 -11.57 -12.69
CA TRP A 188 7.80 -11.16 -11.30
C TRP A 188 7.85 -12.40 -10.37
N TYR A 189 7.35 -13.53 -10.87
CA TYR A 189 7.30 -14.84 -10.20
C TYR A 189 8.64 -15.58 -10.17
N SER A 190 9.65 -15.06 -10.86
CA SER A 190 11.03 -15.57 -10.81
C SER A 190 11.98 -14.58 -10.10
N GLN A 191 11.48 -13.39 -9.75
CA GLN A 191 12.25 -12.39 -9.01
C GLN A 191 12.24 -12.69 -7.52
N GLY A 192 13.44 -12.70 -6.93
CA GLY A 192 13.76 -12.47 -5.53
C GLY A 192 12.89 -12.92 -4.36
N ASP A 193 13.48 -13.68 -3.41
CA ASP A 193 12.97 -13.67 -2.03
C ASP A 193 13.36 -12.32 -1.44
N TYR A 194 12.38 -11.42 -1.33
CA TYR A 194 12.59 -10.05 -0.90
C TYR A 194 13.04 -9.94 0.57
N ARG A 195 13.10 -11.03 1.33
CA ARG A 195 13.69 -11.06 2.67
C ARG A 195 15.19 -11.34 2.62
N HIS A 196 15.72 -11.81 1.50
CA HIS A 196 17.11 -12.22 1.37
C HIS A 196 17.99 -11.15 0.71
N ALA A 197 18.97 -10.60 1.44
CA ALA A 197 19.86 -9.52 0.96
C ALA A 197 20.51 -9.81 -0.42
N GLY A 198 20.99 -11.03 -0.66
CA GLY A 198 21.62 -11.41 -1.93
C GLY A 198 20.70 -11.44 -3.17
N SER A 199 19.38 -11.48 -2.97
CA SER A 199 18.41 -11.32 -4.05
C SER A 199 18.36 -9.86 -4.53
N HIS A 200 18.41 -8.92 -3.58
CA HIS A 200 18.38 -7.48 -3.85
C HIS A 200 19.63 -7.00 -4.60
N GLU A 201 20.78 -7.65 -4.37
CA GLU A 201 22.01 -7.29 -5.08
C GLU A 201 22.02 -7.68 -6.57
N GLN A 202 21.34 -8.77 -6.96
CA GLN A 202 21.38 -9.32 -8.33
C GLN A 202 20.23 -8.82 -9.22
N PHE A 203 19.06 -8.57 -8.64
CA PHE A 203 17.86 -8.10 -9.37
C PHE A 203 17.31 -6.79 -8.80
N GLY A 204 17.59 -6.51 -7.53
CA GLY A 204 16.95 -5.45 -6.75
C GLY A 204 17.45 -4.05 -7.04
N ARG A 205 18.62 -3.79 -7.65
CA ARG A 205 19.08 -2.39 -7.82
C ARG A 205 18.13 -1.52 -8.67
N LEU A 206 17.53 -2.07 -9.72
CA LEU A 206 16.48 -1.36 -10.46
C LEU A 206 15.25 -1.22 -9.57
N HIS A 207 14.73 -2.34 -9.04
CA HIS A 207 13.50 -2.43 -8.24
C HIS A 207 13.53 -1.65 -6.90
N GLU A 208 14.70 -1.41 -6.30
CA GLU A 208 14.96 -0.53 -5.16
C GLU A 208 14.86 0.94 -5.57
N VAL A 209 15.47 1.30 -6.71
CA VAL A 209 15.41 2.64 -7.30
C VAL A 209 14.00 2.98 -7.78
N ILE A 210 13.25 2.00 -8.29
CA ILE A 210 11.88 2.16 -8.82
C ILE A 210 10.78 1.69 -7.84
N ARG A 211 11.18 1.27 -6.63
CA ARG A 211 10.31 0.81 -5.52
C ARG A 211 9.18 -0.15 -5.93
N THR A 212 9.41 -1.06 -6.89
CA THR A 212 8.33 -1.89 -7.49
C THR A 212 8.03 -3.22 -6.81
N ASN A 213 8.58 -3.48 -5.63
CA ASN A 213 8.62 -4.83 -5.08
C ASN A 213 7.24 -5.47 -4.81
N GLY A 214 6.93 -6.53 -5.56
CA GLY A 214 6.67 -7.85 -4.98
C GLY A 214 5.28 -8.19 -4.47
N THR A 215 4.31 -7.28 -4.42
CA THR A 215 2.99 -7.53 -3.79
C THR A 215 2.32 -8.82 -4.22
N GLN A 216 2.35 -9.10 -5.53
CA GLN A 216 1.68 -10.27 -6.10
C GLN A 216 2.40 -11.56 -5.71
N ARG A 217 3.75 -11.53 -5.68
CA ARG A 217 4.59 -12.64 -5.26
C ARG A 217 4.47 -12.88 -3.76
N SER A 218 4.60 -11.85 -2.92
CA SER A 218 4.52 -12.00 -1.46
C SER A 218 3.15 -12.51 -1.02
N VAL A 219 2.07 -12.05 -1.65
CA VAL A 219 0.73 -12.61 -1.44
C VAL A 219 0.68 -14.09 -1.84
N GLN A 220 1.24 -14.49 -2.99
CA GLN A 220 1.27 -15.90 -3.39
C GLN A 220 2.11 -16.77 -2.43
N GLU A 221 3.29 -16.30 -2.01
CA GLU A 221 4.17 -16.99 -1.06
C GLU A 221 3.47 -17.21 0.28
N ILE A 222 2.67 -16.26 0.76
CA ILE A 222 1.84 -16.43 1.96
C ILE A 222 0.89 -17.62 1.82
N PHE A 223 0.26 -17.81 0.65
CA PHE A 223 -0.61 -18.98 0.43
C PHE A 223 0.20 -20.26 0.30
N GLN A 224 1.40 -20.24 -0.28
CA GLN A 224 2.26 -21.42 -0.35
C GLN A 224 2.74 -21.85 1.04
N ASP A 225 3.26 -20.92 1.83
CA ASP A 225 3.85 -21.14 3.15
C ASP A 225 2.82 -21.62 4.18
N ASN A 226 1.55 -21.23 4.00
CA ASN A 226 0.44 -21.61 4.89
C ASN A 226 -0.42 -22.76 4.33
N GLY A 227 0.03 -23.45 3.27
CA GLY A 227 -0.69 -24.59 2.67
C GLY A 227 -1.96 -24.21 1.88
N GLY A 228 -2.24 -22.91 1.73
CA GLY A 228 -3.37 -22.36 0.97
C GLY A 228 -3.45 -22.86 -0.47
N ILE A 229 -2.30 -23.03 -1.16
CA ILE A 229 -2.29 -23.59 -2.52
C ILE A 229 -2.75 -25.05 -2.54
N GLY A 230 -2.32 -25.85 -1.56
CA GLY A 230 -2.79 -27.22 -1.40
C GLY A 230 -4.30 -27.31 -1.18
N TYR A 231 -4.85 -26.41 -0.34
CA TYR A 231 -6.30 -26.35 -0.14
C TYR A 231 -7.06 -25.98 -1.42
N LEU A 232 -6.56 -25.03 -2.21
CA LEU A 232 -7.17 -24.66 -3.49
C LEU A 232 -7.20 -25.82 -4.49
N HIS A 233 -6.12 -26.62 -4.56
CA HIS A 233 -6.09 -27.88 -5.34
C HIS A 233 -7.15 -28.88 -4.88
N THR A 234 -7.30 -29.08 -3.58
CA THR A 234 -8.29 -30.07 -3.12
C THR A 234 -9.73 -29.56 -3.24
N LEU A 235 -9.94 -28.24 -3.09
CA LEU A 235 -11.27 -27.65 -3.02
C LEU A 235 -12.07 -27.83 -4.29
N HIS A 236 -11.47 -27.66 -5.48
CA HIS A 236 -12.23 -27.76 -6.72
C HIS A 236 -12.89 -29.15 -6.86
N ALA A 237 -12.19 -30.23 -6.50
CA ALA A 237 -12.74 -31.58 -6.52
C ALA A 237 -13.84 -31.78 -5.46
N LEU A 238 -13.62 -31.28 -4.23
CA LEU A 238 -14.59 -31.37 -3.14
C LEU A 238 -15.91 -30.63 -3.44
N LEU A 239 -15.85 -29.53 -4.19
CA LEU A 239 -17.02 -28.73 -4.55
C LEU A 239 -17.96 -29.44 -5.53
N HIS A 240 -17.46 -30.38 -6.33
CA HIS A 240 -18.29 -31.21 -7.21
C HIS A 240 -19.06 -32.31 -6.45
N ASP A 241 -18.58 -32.74 -5.28
CA ASP A 241 -19.18 -33.79 -4.44
C ASP A 241 -19.65 -33.25 -3.07
N LEU A 242 -20.27 -32.07 -3.05
CA LEU A 242 -20.60 -31.39 -1.79
C LEU A 242 -21.41 -32.23 -0.78
N PRO A 243 -22.41 -33.05 -1.17
CA PRO A 243 -23.15 -33.89 -0.22
C PRO A 243 -22.25 -34.85 0.58
N GLY A 244 -21.20 -35.40 -0.03
CA GLY A 244 -20.21 -36.24 0.63
C GLY A 244 -19.03 -35.47 1.25
N ALA A 245 -18.76 -34.25 0.76
CA ALA A 245 -17.54 -33.50 1.04
C ALA A 245 -17.71 -32.25 1.91
N THR A 246 -18.92 -31.94 2.42
CA THR A 246 -19.21 -30.71 3.18
C THR A 246 -18.20 -30.45 4.31
N GLY A 247 -17.86 -31.47 5.11
CA GLY A 247 -16.88 -31.33 6.17
C GLY A 247 -15.45 -31.04 5.68
N GLY A 248 -15.08 -31.56 4.50
CA GLY A 248 -13.81 -31.26 3.84
C GLY A 248 -13.73 -29.81 3.36
N VAL A 249 -14.80 -29.32 2.73
CA VAL A 249 -14.91 -27.92 2.27
C VAL A 249 -14.83 -26.96 3.46
N VAL A 250 -15.58 -27.21 4.53
CA VAL A 250 -15.56 -26.37 5.74
C VAL A 250 -14.15 -26.29 6.33
N ARG A 251 -13.44 -27.43 6.45
CA ARG A 251 -12.05 -27.43 6.94
C ARG A 251 -11.12 -26.63 6.03
N ALA A 252 -11.22 -26.82 4.72
CA ALA A 252 -10.39 -26.07 3.77
C ALA A 252 -10.65 -24.55 3.84
N LEU A 253 -11.91 -24.13 3.97
CA LEU A 253 -12.25 -22.71 4.18
C LEU A 253 -11.62 -22.16 5.45
N GLN A 254 -11.76 -22.87 6.58
CA GLN A 254 -11.16 -22.46 7.86
C GLN A 254 -9.65 -22.26 7.77
N GLN A 255 -8.96 -23.09 6.99
CA GLN A 255 -7.51 -22.98 6.80
C GLN A 255 -7.14 -21.80 5.88
N LEU A 256 -7.89 -21.59 4.79
CA LEU A 256 -7.68 -20.46 3.88
C LEU A 256 -7.91 -19.09 4.54
N GLN A 257 -8.75 -19.01 5.58
CA GLN A 257 -8.99 -17.76 6.32
C GLN A 257 -7.68 -17.10 6.80
N THR A 258 -6.71 -17.92 7.25
CA THR A 258 -5.41 -17.42 7.73
C THR A 258 -4.60 -16.81 6.60
N SER A 259 -4.49 -17.50 5.45
CA SER A 259 -3.77 -16.99 4.28
C SER A 259 -4.38 -15.69 3.74
N VAL A 260 -5.71 -15.60 3.64
CA VAL A 260 -6.41 -14.37 3.21
C VAL A 260 -6.14 -13.22 4.19
N SER A 261 -6.18 -13.51 5.49
CA SER A 261 -5.93 -12.51 6.53
C SER A 261 -4.48 -12.02 6.55
N LEU A 262 -3.51 -12.92 6.34
CA LEU A 262 -2.09 -12.57 6.22
C LEU A 262 -1.79 -11.80 4.93
N ALA A 263 -2.40 -12.17 3.79
CA ALA A 263 -2.27 -11.42 2.55
C ALA A 263 -2.76 -9.97 2.71
N ARG A 264 -3.81 -9.75 3.49
CA ARG A 264 -4.27 -8.40 3.84
C ARG A 264 -3.26 -7.65 4.71
N GLU A 265 -2.60 -8.31 5.65
CA GLU A 265 -1.50 -7.70 6.43
C GLU A 265 -0.35 -7.27 5.53
N GLU A 266 0.01 -8.12 4.58
CA GLU A 266 1.06 -7.83 3.61
C GLU A 266 0.71 -6.57 2.82
N LEU A 267 -0.50 -6.48 2.25
CA LEU A 267 -0.96 -5.28 1.53
C LEU A 267 -0.91 -4.00 2.39
N PHE A 268 -1.23 -4.13 3.68
CA PHE A 268 -1.17 -3.01 4.61
C PHE A 268 0.27 -2.62 4.94
N GLY A 269 1.12 -3.61 5.25
CA GLY A 269 2.51 -3.43 5.69
C GLY A 269 3.42 -2.86 4.60
N MET A 270 3.03 -3.00 3.34
CA MET A 270 3.68 -2.31 2.24
C MET A 270 3.58 -0.80 2.45
N MET A 271 4.70 -0.16 2.76
CA MET A 271 4.80 1.29 2.89
C MET A 271 5.81 1.79 1.86
N ILE A 272 5.39 2.76 1.05
CA ILE A 272 6.14 3.28 -0.10
C ILE A 272 6.08 4.80 -0.10
N ASP A 273 7.06 5.43 -0.74
CA ASP A 273 6.94 6.84 -1.13
C ASP A 273 6.11 6.87 -2.42
N GLU A 274 4.90 7.41 -2.36
CA GLU A 274 3.91 7.33 -3.45
C GLU A 274 4.36 8.07 -4.70
N VAL A 275 5.07 9.18 -4.53
CA VAL A 275 5.57 9.97 -5.65
C VAL A 275 6.66 9.20 -6.38
N ILE A 276 7.66 8.71 -5.63
CA ILE A 276 8.73 7.88 -6.20
C ILE A 276 8.11 6.66 -6.87
N TRP A 277 7.26 5.93 -6.14
CA TRP A 277 6.62 4.72 -6.63
C TRP A 277 5.85 4.97 -7.91
N GLY A 278 4.92 5.92 -7.99
CA GLY A 278 4.11 6.04 -9.20
C GLY A 278 4.83 6.70 -10.38
N GLN A 279 5.81 7.59 -10.14
CA GLN A 279 6.66 8.09 -11.23
C GLN A 279 7.60 7.04 -11.80
N THR A 280 7.91 6.00 -11.03
CA THR A 280 8.78 4.90 -11.44
C THR A 280 7.94 3.67 -11.84
N PHE A 281 7.31 2.94 -10.90
CA PHE A 281 6.48 1.74 -11.09
C PHE A 281 5.58 1.74 -12.32
N ALA A 282 4.66 2.69 -12.43
CA ALA A 282 3.63 2.67 -13.47
C ALA A 282 4.21 2.93 -14.88
N LYS A 283 5.40 3.52 -14.96
CA LYS A 283 6.14 3.71 -16.21
C LYS A 283 6.97 2.48 -16.60
N PHE A 284 7.23 1.53 -15.69
CA PHE A 284 7.89 0.26 -16.04
C PHE A 284 6.89 -0.86 -16.37
N SER A 285 5.69 -0.84 -15.78
CA SER A 285 4.71 -1.95 -15.86
C SER A 285 3.72 -1.91 -17.05
N LYS A 286 3.78 -0.91 -17.93
CA LYS A 286 2.94 -0.91 -19.15
C LYS A 286 3.39 -2.04 -20.11
N PRO A 287 2.50 -2.63 -20.91
CA PRO A 287 2.91 -3.64 -21.87
C PRO A 287 3.52 -2.99 -23.12
N VAL A 288 4.14 -3.81 -23.96
CA VAL A 288 4.82 -3.39 -25.22
C VAL A 288 3.87 -3.49 -26.43
N GLY A 289 2.54 -3.63 -26.21
CA GLY A 289 1.55 -3.80 -27.29
C GLY A 289 0.19 -3.13 -27.03
N TYR A 290 -0.56 -2.90 -28.11
CA TYR A 290 -1.80 -2.08 -28.14
C TYR A 290 -3.09 -2.82 -27.66
N ALA A 291 -3.08 -4.17 -27.54
CA ALA A 291 -4.23 -4.97 -27.04
C ALA A 291 -4.01 -5.60 -25.64
N SER A 292 -2.93 -5.23 -24.98
CA SER A 292 -2.58 -5.71 -23.64
C SER A 292 -2.98 -4.67 -22.61
N LEU A 293 -3.89 -5.03 -21.71
CA LEU A 293 -4.05 -4.31 -20.44
C LEU A 293 -2.73 -4.44 -19.68
N GLY A 294 -2.20 -3.33 -19.16
CA GLY A 294 -1.02 -3.37 -18.31
C GLY A 294 -1.31 -4.08 -17.00
N ALA A 295 -0.26 -4.61 -16.38
CA ALA A 295 -0.32 -5.31 -15.11
C ALA A 295 -0.94 -4.39 -14.04
N GLY A 296 -2.21 -4.61 -13.70
CA GLY A 296 -2.85 -4.01 -12.54
C GLY A 296 -2.41 -4.74 -11.28
N GLY A 297 -2.47 -4.07 -10.12
CA GLY A 297 -2.29 -4.74 -8.83
C GLY A 297 -3.26 -5.93 -8.63
N ALA A 298 -4.42 -5.89 -9.31
CA ALA A 298 -5.43 -6.93 -9.33
C ALA A 298 -5.12 -8.15 -10.23
N ASP A 299 -4.08 -8.09 -11.07
CA ASP A 299 -3.60 -9.21 -11.89
C ASP A 299 -2.70 -10.14 -11.08
N CYS A 300 -3.02 -10.30 -9.79
CA CYS A 300 -2.40 -11.27 -8.89
C CYS A 300 -3.14 -12.61 -9.01
N PRO A 301 -2.44 -13.75 -9.19
CA PRO A 301 -3.04 -15.07 -9.31
C PRO A 301 -3.97 -15.42 -8.16
N MET A 302 -3.57 -15.06 -6.92
CA MET A 302 -4.42 -15.30 -5.75
C MET A 302 -5.75 -14.57 -5.82
N PHE A 303 -5.78 -13.31 -6.26
CA PHE A 303 -7.05 -12.59 -6.44
C PHE A 303 -7.95 -13.30 -7.47
N ARG A 304 -7.36 -13.84 -8.55
CA ARG A 304 -8.09 -14.58 -9.58
C ARG A 304 -8.63 -15.92 -9.08
N MET A 305 -7.81 -16.70 -8.37
CA MET A 305 -8.22 -17.97 -7.76
C MET A 305 -9.34 -17.77 -6.74
N LEU A 306 -9.23 -16.74 -5.89
CA LEU A 306 -10.22 -16.44 -4.88
C LEU A 306 -11.52 -15.88 -5.49
N ASP A 307 -11.45 -15.10 -6.57
CA ASP A 307 -12.61 -14.67 -7.34
C ASP A 307 -13.35 -15.87 -7.97
N ALA A 308 -12.60 -16.79 -8.58
CA ALA A 308 -13.14 -18.03 -9.14
C ALA A 308 -13.84 -18.87 -8.06
N LEU A 309 -13.18 -19.08 -6.92
CA LEU A 309 -13.70 -19.85 -5.80
C LEU A 309 -14.97 -19.23 -5.19
N CYS A 310 -15.00 -17.91 -5.00
CA CYS A 310 -16.14 -17.22 -4.40
C CYS A 310 -17.33 -17.07 -5.35
N GLY A 311 -17.08 -16.79 -6.63
CA GLY A 311 -18.11 -16.36 -7.59
C GLY A 311 -18.56 -14.91 -7.39
N ARG A 312 -19.35 -14.40 -8.35
CA ARG A 312 -19.94 -13.05 -8.33
C ARG A 312 -21.16 -12.96 -7.43
N HIS A 313 -21.53 -11.74 -7.03
CA HIS A 313 -22.77 -11.52 -6.27
C HIS A 313 -24.01 -11.87 -7.10
N ASP A 314 -24.02 -11.43 -8.38
CA ASP A 314 -25.05 -11.80 -9.35
C ASP A 314 -24.67 -13.14 -10.03
N PRO A 315 -25.48 -14.21 -9.87
CA PRO A 315 -25.23 -15.51 -10.48
C PRO A 315 -25.25 -15.48 -12.02
N THR A 316 -25.97 -14.53 -12.63
CA THR A 316 -26.07 -14.43 -14.10
C THR A 316 -24.77 -13.92 -14.75
N ALA A 317 -23.86 -13.36 -13.94
CA ALA A 317 -22.57 -12.84 -14.39
C ALA A 317 -21.43 -13.89 -14.34
N ALA A 318 -21.74 -15.19 -14.24
CA ALA A 318 -20.74 -16.26 -14.17
C ALA A 318 -19.89 -16.35 -15.44
N ASP A 319 -20.51 -16.28 -16.61
CA ASP A 319 -19.80 -16.32 -17.91
C ASP A 319 -18.87 -15.12 -18.07
N ALA A 320 -19.33 -13.92 -17.67
CA ALA A 320 -18.52 -12.71 -17.66
C ALA A 320 -17.31 -12.81 -16.69
N LEU A 321 -17.46 -13.52 -15.57
CA LEU A 321 -16.32 -13.81 -14.68
C LEU A 321 -15.32 -14.73 -15.37
N LEU A 322 -15.76 -15.79 -16.05
CA LEU A 322 -14.86 -16.72 -16.73
C LEU A 322 -14.10 -16.06 -17.90
N GLU A 323 -14.78 -15.20 -18.66
CA GLU A 323 -14.16 -14.38 -19.70
C GLU A 323 -13.12 -13.41 -19.11
N GLU A 324 -13.45 -12.71 -18.02
CA GLU A 324 -12.50 -11.85 -17.29
C GLU A 324 -11.28 -12.66 -16.80
N LEU A 325 -11.50 -13.83 -16.18
CA LEU A 325 -10.43 -14.69 -15.67
C LEU A 325 -9.50 -15.18 -16.79
N THR A 326 -10.07 -15.63 -17.91
CA THR A 326 -9.31 -16.08 -19.09
C THR A 326 -8.46 -14.93 -19.65
N MET A 327 -9.07 -13.76 -19.84
CA MET A 327 -8.38 -12.59 -20.36
C MET A 327 -7.27 -12.10 -19.42
N ARG A 328 -7.53 -12.05 -18.11
CA ARG A 328 -6.60 -11.53 -17.10
C ARG A 328 -5.46 -12.49 -16.76
N SER A 329 -5.68 -13.80 -16.83
CA SER A 329 -4.68 -14.84 -16.51
C SER A 329 -3.85 -15.29 -17.71
N ARG A 330 -4.12 -14.80 -18.93
CA ARG A 330 -3.43 -15.24 -20.17
C ARG A 330 -1.91 -15.07 -20.15
N ASN A 331 -1.39 -14.17 -19.32
CA ASN A 331 0.04 -13.91 -19.15
C ASN A 331 0.64 -14.61 -17.91
N PHE A 332 -0.15 -15.35 -17.13
CA PHE A 332 0.35 -16.07 -15.96
C PHE A 332 1.09 -17.35 -16.36
N PRO A 333 1.91 -17.90 -15.45
CA PRO A 333 2.47 -19.24 -15.60
C PRO A 333 1.44 -20.32 -15.95
N PRO A 334 1.72 -21.30 -16.84
CA PRO A 334 0.71 -22.23 -17.34
C PRO A 334 0.18 -23.10 -16.20
N ASN A 335 1.06 -23.46 -15.27
CA ASN A 335 0.75 -24.19 -14.05
C ASN A 335 -0.15 -23.39 -13.08
N ILE A 336 -0.05 -22.05 -13.07
CA ILE A 336 -0.94 -21.14 -12.33
C ILE A 336 -2.27 -20.96 -13.06
N ARG A 337 -2.22 -20.77 -14.38
CA ARG A 337 -3.39 -20.61 -15.25
C ARG A 337 -4.27 -21.86 -15.22
N SER A 338 -3.66 -23.05 -15.29
CA SER A 338 -4.35 -24.34 -15.13
C SER A 338 -5.13 -24.37 -13.82
N LEU A 339 -4.48 -24.08 -12.69
CA LEU A 339 -5.15 -24.07 -11.39
C LEU A 339 -6.31 -23.07 -11.32
N ILE A 340 -6.17 -21.88 -11.92
CA ILE A 340 -7.29 -20.91 -11.98
C ILE A 340 -8.48 -21.50 -12.74
N HIS A 341 -8.24 -22.14 -13.89
CA HIS A 341 -9.29 -22.79 -14.67
C HIS A 341 -9.90 -23.99 -13.94
N ASP A 342 -9.08 -24.80 -13.27
CA ASP A 342 -9.53 -25.95 -12.47
C ASP A 342 -10.48 -25.47 -11.36
N VAL A 343 -10.09 -24.42 -10.61
CA VAL A 343 -10.95 -23.80 -9.59
C VAL A 343 -12.22 -23.21 -10.19
N ALA A 344 -12.12 -22.54 -11.35
CA ALA A 344 -13.26 -21.90 -12.01
C ALA A 344 -14.26 -22.91 -12.63
N SER A 345 -13.83 -24.15 -12.88
CA SER A 345 -14.70 -25.20 -13.43
C SER A 345 -15.67 -25.79 -12.39
N ALA A 346 -15.38 -25.61 -11.10
CA ALA A 346 -16.22 -26.08 -10.01
C ALA A 346 -17.35 -25.10 -9.67
N PRO A 347 -18.48 -25.57 -9.09
CA PRO A 347 -19.51 -24.68 -8.58
C PRO A 347 -18.96 -23.70 -7.53
N SER A 348 -19.26 -22.41 -7.68
CA SER A 348 -18.78 -21.40 -6.72
C SER A 348 -19.31 -21.64 -5.30
N LEU A 349 -18.52 -21.26 -4.30
CA LEU A 349 -18.93 -21.34 -2.88
C LEU A 349 -20.23 -20.60 -2.60
N ARG A 350 -20.44 -19.45 -3.27
CA ARG A 350 -21.66 -18.66 -3.11
C ARG A 350 -22.89 -19.43 -3.59
N ALA A 351 -22.82 -20.03 -4.78
CA ALA A 351 -23.93 -20.81 -5.34
C ALA A 351 -24.28 -21.97 -4.40
N LEU A 352 -23.27 -22.69 -3.91
CA LEU A 352 -23.44 -23.79 -2.98
C LEU A 352 -24.02 -23.35 -1.63
N ALA A 353 -23.48 -22.29 -1.02
CA ALA A 353 -23.96 -21.76 0.25
C ALA A 353 -25.40 -21.20 0.17
N SER A 354 -25.83 -20.78 -1.02
CA SER A 354 -27.19 -20.27 -1.25
C SER A 354 -28.20 -21.39 -1.57
N SER A 355 -27.73 -22.63 -1.78
CA SER A 355 -28.60 -23.78 -2.05
C SER A 355 -29.42 -24.16 -0.82
N SER A 356 -30.63 -24.68 -1.06
CA SER A 356 -31.51 -25.19 0.02
C SER A 356 -30.89 -26.37 0.77
N SER A 357 -30.01 -27.13 0.13
CA SER A 357 -29.26 -28.26 0.69
C SER A 357 -28.03 -27.86 1.50
N ALA A 358 -27.63 -26.58 1.53
CA ALA A 358 -26.44 -26.14 2.24
C ALA A 358 -26.58 -26.33 3.75
N SER A 359 -25.60 -26.97 4.38
CA SER A 359 -25.57 -27.08 5.85
C SER A 359 -25.37 -25.70 6.50
N PRO A 360 -25.85 -25.48 7.74
CA PRO A 360 -25.59 -24.24 8.48
C PRO A 360 -24.10 -23.93 8.62
N GLU A 361 -23.27 -24.96 8.85
CA GLU A 361 -21.82 -24.83 9.01
C GLU A 361 -21.15 -24.33 7.73
N LEU A 362 -21.58 -24.82 6.56
CA LEU A 362 -21.10 -24.33 5.27
C LEU A 362 -21.49 -22.86 5.05
N ARG A 363 -22.74 -22.50 5.34
CA ARG A 363 -23.23 -21.11 5.21
C ARG A 363 -22.45 -20.16 6.12
N HIS A 364 -22.22 -20.55 7.37
CA HIS A 364 -21.45 -19.76 8.33
C HIS A 364 -19.98 -19.66 7.91
N SER A 365 -19.35 -20.77 7.51
CA SER A 365 -17.96 -20.76 7.01
C SER A 365 -17.78 -19.86 5.79
N PHE A 366 -18.72 -19.91 4.84
CA PHE A 366 -18.71 -19.04 3.68
C PHE A 366 -18.91 -17.56 4.07
N ALA A 367 -19.81 -17.25 5.01
CA ALA A 367 -20.02 -15.88 5.48
C ALA A 367 -18.74 -15.28 6.10
N VAL A 368 -17.99 -16.07 6.89
CA VAL A 368 -16.69 -15.67 7.43
C VAL A 368 -15.69 -15.42 6.29
N PHE A 369 -15.56 -16.38 5.37
CA PHE A 369 -14.63 -16.28 4.25
C PHE A 369 -14.91 -15.07 3.36
N GLN A 370 -16.19 -14.84 3.01
CA GLN A 370 -16.63 -13.69 2.24
C GLN A 370 -16.27 -12.36 2.92
N GLN A 371 -16.41 -12.26 4.24
CA GLN A 371 -16.03 -11.06 4.97
C GLN A 371 -14.52 -10.80 4.95
N LEU A 372 -13.70 -11.84 5.10
CA LEU A 372 -12.25 -11.71 5.01
C LEU A 372 -11.81 -11.30 3.59
N MET A 373 -12.45 -11.87 2.57
CA MET A 373 -12.29 -11.48 1.18
C MET A 373 -12.65 -10.00 0.95
N TYR A 374 -13.81 -9.55 1.44
CA TYR A 374 -14.18 -8.13 1.37
C TYR A 374 -13.10 -7.25 2.02
N SER A 375 -12.59 -7.66 3.18
CA SER A 375 -11.54 -6.92 3.90
C SER A 375 -10.21 -6.85 3.14
N LEU A 376 -9.84 -7.92 2.43
CA LEU A 376 -8.66 -7.94 1.54
C LEU A 376 -8.83 -6.96 0.38
N TYR A 377 -9.99 -6.98 -0.29
CA TYR A 377 -10.27 -6.11 -1.43
C TYR A 377 -10.40 -4.63 -1.01
N GLU A 378 -11.00 -4.35 0.14
CA GLU A 378 -11.07 -3.01 0.72
C GLU A 378 -9.65 -2.47 1.02
N MET A 379 -8.73 -3.34 1.49
CA MET A 379 -7.34 -2.97 1.71
C MET A 379 -6.61 -2.70 0.39
N HIS A 380 -6.78 -3.56 -0.61
CA HIS A 380 -6.27 -3.34 -1.97
C HIS A 380 -6.80 -2.03 -2.56
N ARG A 381 -8.09 -1.73 -2.40
CA ARG A 381 -8.72 -0.48 -2.86
C ARG A 381 -8.08 0.75 -2.22
N LYS A 382 -7.96 0.76 -0.88
CA LYS A 382 -7.30 1.85 -0.14
C LYS A 382 -5.84 2.02 -0.56
N LYS A 383 -5.13 0.92 -0.81
CA LYS A 383 -3.76 0.93 -1.30
C LYS A 383 -3.67 1.51 -2.71
N ALA A 384 -4.56 1.12 -3.61
CA ALA A 384 -4.61 1.61 -4.99
C ALA A 384 -4.90 3.13 -5.05
N LEU A 385 -5.73 3.67 -4.15
CA LEU A 385 -5.99 5.12 -4.08
C LEU A 385 -4.75 5.97 -3.80
N ARG A 386 -3.66 5.40 -3.26
CA ARG A 386 -2.38 6.10 -3.10
C ARG A 386 -1.77 6.53 -4.43
N ILE A 387 -2.17 5.94 -5.56
CA ILE A 387 -1.74 6.36 -6.91
C ILE A 387 -2.15 7.80 -7.24
N VAL A 388 -3.15 8.36 -6.55
CA VAL A 388 -3.55 9.77 -6.74
C VAL A 388 -2.35 10.69 -6.56
N LEU A 389 -1.54 10.49 -5.51
CA LEU A 389 -0.35 11.31 -5.26
C LEU A 389 0.63 11.24 -6.43
N ALA A 390 0.73 10.10 -7.10
CA ALA A 390 1.57 9.95 -8.26
C ALA A 390 0.99 10.60 -9.53
N LEU A 391 -0.32 10.50 -9.76
CA LEU A 391 -1.01 11.23 -10.84
C LEU A 391 -0.80 12.74 -10.68
N ARG A 392 -0.88 13.22 -9.43
CA ARG A 392 -0.59 14.61 -9.05
C ARG A 392 0.89 14.99 -9.08
N ALA A 393 1.79 14.02 -9.21
CA ALA A 393 3.21 14.24 -9.42
C ALA A 393 3.62 14.04 -10.90
N GLY A 394 2.67 14.08 -11.84
CA GLY A 394 2.98 14.03 -13.28
C GLY A 394 2.90 12.64 -13.92
N GLN A 395 2.36 11.64 -13.23
CA GLN A 395 2.00 10.38 -13.86
C GLN A 395 0.78 10.59 -14.79
N LEU A 396 0.94 10.26 -16.08
CA LEU A 396 -0.10 10.50 -17.10
C LEU A 396 -1.20 9.42 -17.12
N TYR A 397 -0.88 8.19 -16.71
CA TYR A 397 -1.76 7.02 -16.81
C TYR A 397 -1.50 6.04 -15.68
N THR A 398 -2.53 5.34 -15.21
CA THR A 398 -2.36 4.14 -14.37
C THR A 398 -1.87 2.95 -15.21
N SER A 399 -1.41 1.86 -14.57
CA SER A 399 -1.04 0.63 -15.30
C SER A 399 -2.23 -0.01 -16.02
N SER A 400 -3.45 0.20 -15.52
CA SER A 400 -4.71 -0.23 -16.17
C SER A 400 -5.22 0.74 -17.24
N GLY A 401 -4.50 1.83 -17.54
CA GLY A 401 -4.84 2.75 -18.61
C GLY A 401 -5.83 3.86 -18.25
N THR A 402 -6.18 4.07 -16.98
CA THR A 402 -7.00 5.21 -16.57
C THR A 402 -6.21 6.52 -16.78
N GLU A 403 -6.78 7.43 -17.59
CA GLU A 403 -6.17 8.72 -17.96
C GLU A 403 -6.48 9.84 -16.95
N LYS A 404 -5.85 11.01 -17.16
CA LYS A 404 -6.06 12.27 -16.42
C LYS A 404 -7.54 12.70 -16.42
N ALA A 405 -8.27 12.27 -15.40
CA ALA A 405 -9.58 12.80 -15.06
C ALA A 405 -9.46 14.16 -14.35
N ALA A 406 -10.50 14.99 -14.42
CA ALA A 406 -10.57 16.22 -13.63
C ALA A 406 -10.57 15.96 -12.10
N SER A 407 -11.07 14.80 -11.66
CA SER A 407 -10.94 14.28 -10.30
C SER A 407 -10.54 12.79 -10.32
N PRO A 408 -9.23 12.50 -10.38
CA PRO A 408 -8.73 11.12 -10.44
C PRO A 408 -9.11 10.29 -9.22
N GLU A 409 -9.23 10.92 -8.05
CA GLU A 409 -9.62 10.26 -6.80
C GLU A 409 -11.01 9.64 -6.90
N ARG A 410 -12.01 10.43 -7.30
CA ARG A 410 -13.40 9.99 -7.38
C ARG A 410 -13.57 8.90 -8.42
N GLN A 411 -13.00 9.10 -9.62
CA GLN A 411 -13.14 8.13 -10.70
C GLN A 411 -12.47 6.79 -10.34
N LEU A 412 -11.26 6.83 -9.76
CA LEU A 412 -10.57 5.63 -9.34
C LEU A 412 -11.31 4.94 -8.18
N ALA A 413 -11.76 5.69 -7.18
CA ALA A 413 -12.54 5.17 -6.06
C ALA A 413 -13.83 4.49 -6.55
N ALA A 414 -14.57 5.15 -7.45
CA ALA A 414 -15.80 4.62 -8.03
C ALA A 414 -15.53 3.34 -8.84
N THR A 415 -14.49 3.33 -9.69
CA THR A 415 -14.13 2.15 -10.48
C THR A 415 -13.81 0.94 -9.60
N LEU A 416 -13.01 1.16 -8.54
CA LEU A 416 -12.65 0.10 -7.61
C LEU A 416 -13.84 -0.34 -6.73
N GLN A 417 -14.72 0.59 -6.35
CA GLN A 417 -15.94 0.29 -5.61
C GLN A 417 -16.90 -0.55 -6.46
N SER A 418 -17.14 -0.18 -7.73
CA SER A 418 -17.95 -0.99 -8.65
C SER A 418 -17.41 -2.41 -8.79
N ALA A 419 -16.08 -2.57 -8.87
CA ALA A 419 -15.46 -3.88 -8.90
C ALA A 419 -15.71 -4.70 -7.62
N MET A 420 -15.82 -4.06 -6.45
CA MET A 420 -16.20 -4.71 -5.19
C MET A 420 -17.70 -5.02 -5.14
N ASP A 421 -18.56 -4.12 -5.61
CA ASP A 421 -20.01 -4.30 -5.63
C ASP A 421 -20.41 -5.50 -6.48
N VAL A 422 -19.77 -5.70 -7.64
CA VAL A 422 -19.95 -6.89 -8.48
C VAL A 422 -19.58 -8.20 -7.76
N ARG A 423 -18.64 -8.17 -6.81
CA ARG A 423 -18.17 -9.34 -6.05
C ARG A 423 -19.00 -9.62 -4.80
N PHE A 424 -19.41 -8.58 -4.09
CA PHE A 424 -19.93 -8.68 -2.73
C PHE A 424 -21.32 -8.08 -2.52
N GLY A 425 -21.87 -7.39 -3.53
CA GLY A 425 -23.11 -6.63 -3.42
C GLY A 425 -22.95 -5.36 -2.56
N THR A 426 -23.98 -4.53 -2.55
CA THR A 426 -24.00 -3.26 -1.81
C THR A 426 -24.47 -3.40 -0.36
N ASP A 427 -25.26 -4.44 -0.04
CA ASP A 427 -25.78 -4.66 1.31
C ASP A 427 -24.68 -5.11 2.29
N ALA A 428 -24.39 -4.27 3.28
CA ALA A 428 -23.43 -4.57 4.34
C ALA A 428 -23.83 -5.75 5.24
N LEU A 429 -25.13 -6.02 5.42
CA LEU A 429 -25.60 -7.12 6.27
C LEU A 429 -25.28 -8.48 5.67
N SER A 430 -25.25 -8.61 4.34
CA SER A 430 -24.81 -9.81 3.64
C SER A 430 -23.39 -10.27 4.02
N ARG A 431 -22.56 -9.37 4.58
CA ARG A 431 -21.16 -9.61 4.96
C ARG A 431 -20.94 -9.70 6.47
N THR A 432 -21.98 -10.01 7.24
CA THR A 432 -21.89 -10.19 8.69
C THR A 432 -22.09 -11.65 9.09
N ILE A 433 -21.42 -12.03 10.17
CA ILE A 433 -21.36 -13.38 10.74
C ILE A 433 -22.32 -13.43 11.94
N PRO A 434 -23.17 -14.46 12.07
CA PRO A 434 -23.97 -14.64 13.28
C PRO A 434 -23.08 -14.94 14.49
N ALA A 435 -23.43 -14.38 15.64
CA ALA A 435 -22.70 -14.64 16.88
C ALA A 435 -23.61 -14.58 18.11
N TYR A 436 -23.20 -15.28 19.16
CA TYR A 436 -23.97 -15.45 20.39
C TYR A 436 -23.25 -14.79 21.56
N GLY A 437 -23.76 -13.64 21.99
CA GLY A 437 -23.20 -12.80 23.04
C GLY A 437 -23.65 -13.22 24.43
N ARG A 438 -22.72 -13.29 25.39
CA ARG A 438 -22.99 -13.53 26.81
C ARG A 438 -22.17 -12.57 27.68
N VAL A 439 -22.79 -11.96 28.68
CA VAL A 439 -22.10 -11.09 29.65
C VAL A 439 -21.22 -11.95 30.55
N VAL A 440 -19.92 -11.65 30.58
CA VAL A 440 -18.89 -12.33 31.39
C VAL A 440 -18.76 -11.67 32.76
N SER A 441 -18.65 -10.35 32.79
CA SER A 441 -18.59 -9.57 34.03
C SER A 441 -19.15 -8.16 33.83
N ARG A 442 -19.54 -7.49 34.92
CA ARG A 442 -20.16 -6.17 34.88
C ARG A 442 -19.75 -5.32 36.08
N ILE A 443 -19.67 -4.01 35.89
CA ILE A 443 -19.60 -3.03 36.97
C ILE A 443 -20.97 -2.38 37.09
N LEU A 444 -21.44 -2.25 38.34
CA LEU A 444 -22.69 -1.59 38.67
C LEU A 444 -22.41 -0.22 39.28
N SER A 445 -23.25 0.76 38.93
CA SER A 445 -23.30 2.05 39.63
C SER A 445 -23.80 1.86 41.06
N SER A 446 -23.66 2.89 41.88
CA SER A 446 -24.31 2.96 43.21
C SER A 446 -25.84 2.80 43.16
N THR A 447 -26.45 3.05 42.00
CA THR A 447 -27.89 2.88 41.74
C THR A 447 -28.25 1.52 41.14
N GLY A 448 -27.30 0.58 41.05
CA GLY A 448 -27.51 -0.78 40.52
C GLY A 448 -27.61 -0.87 39.00
N ARG A 449 -27.32 0.21 38.26
CA ARG A 449 -27.29 0.21 36.78
C ARG A 449 -25.95 -0.31 36.28
N VAL A 450 -25.95 -1.12 35.22
CA VAL A 450 -24.69 -1.57 34.59
C VAL A 450 -23.98 -0.36 33.97
N GLU A 451 -22.77 -0.05 34.42
CA GLU A 451 -21.94 1.02 33.84
C GLU A 451 -21.05 0.52 32.72
N SER A 452 -20.51 -0.68 32.88
CA SER A 452 -19.66 -1.34 31.90
C SER A 452 -19.76 -2.87 32.04
N ALA A 453 -19.49 -3.57 30.95
CA ALA A 453 -19.53 -5.04 30.90
C ALA A 453 -18.47 -5.61 29.97
N ARG A 454 -17.91 -6.77 30.35
CA ARG A 454 -17.17 -7.67 29.45
C ARG A 454 -18.18 -8.63 28.83
N ILE A 455 -18.20 -8.73 27.51
CA ILE A 455 -19.19 -9.54 26.78
C ILE A 455 -18.45 -10.41 25.78
N ARG A 456 -18.71 -11.72 25.83
CA ARG A 456 -18.11 -12.73 24.95
C ARG A 456 -19.09 -13.15 23.88
N PHE A 457 -18.66 -13.12 22.63
CA PHE A 457 -19.39 -13.53 21.46
C PHE A 457 -18.81 -14.83 20.92
N ARG A 458 -19.61 -15.89 20.91
CA ARG A 458 -19.25 -17.20 20.35
C ARG A 458 -19.69 -17.29 18.90
N PHE A 459 -18.89 -17.97 18.08
CA PHE A 459 -19.17 -18.26 16.68
C PHE A 459 -19.35 -19.77 16.50
N ASP A 460 -20.25 -20.17 15.60
CA ASP A 460 -20.43 -21.59 15.23
C ASP A 460 -19.25 -22.11 14.39
N THR A 461 -18.54 -21.20 13.73
CA THR A 461 -17.35 -21.50 12.93
C THR A 461 -16.21 -20.58 13.38
N PRO A 462 -14.97 -21.09 13.48
CA PRO A 462 -13.84 -20.25 13.83
C PRO A 462 -13.68 -19.05 12.88
N VAL A 463 -13.30 -17.92 13.47
CA VAL A 463 -12.97 -16.67 12.77
C VAL A 463 -11.52 -16.28 13.05
N VAL A 464 -10.79 -15.83 12.02
CA VAL A 464 -9.40 -15.38 12.19
C VAL A 464 -9.37 -13.94 12.72
N VAL A 465 -8.78 -13.75 13.90
CA VAL A 465 -8.59 -12.43 14.53
C VAL A 465 -7.19 -12.32 15.13
N GLY A 466 -6.72 -11.09 15.28
CA GLY A 466 -5.48 -10.76 15.98
C GLY A 466 -5.73 -9.80 17.15
N ALA A 467 -4.79 -9.77 18.10
CA ALA A 467 -4.83 -8.78 19.17
C ALA A 467 -4.70 -7.36 18.59
N GLY A 468 -5.65 -6.48 18.94
CA GLY A 468 -5.74 -5.11 18.41
C GLY A 468 -6.79 -4.93 17.30
N ASP A 469 -7.39 -6.03 16.81
CA ASP A 469 -8.54 -5.96 15.90
C ASP A 469 -9.80 -5.43 16.60
N ALA A 470 -10.78 -5.02 15.80
CA ALA A 470 -12.08 -4.59 16.27
C ALA A 470 -13.19 -5.41 15.59
N VAL A 471 -14.40 -5.23 16.08
CA VAL A 471 -15.60 -5.82 15.52
C VAL A 471 -16.75 -4.84 15.52
N ILE A 472 -17.58 -4.88 14.47
CA ILE A 472 -18.80 -4.10 14.32
C ILE A 472 -19.98 -4.98 14.70
N ILE A 473 -20.77 -4.55 15.67
CA ILE A 473 -21.89 -5.33 16.22
C ILE A 473 -23.21 -4.68 15.85
N THR A 474 -24.12 -5.48 15.31
CA THR A 474 -25.50 -5.12 14.97
C THR A 474 -26.47 -6.03 15.74
N PRO A 475 -27.27 -5.51 16.69
CA PRO A 475 -28.31 -6.29 17.35
C PRO A 475 -29.35 -6.82 16.36
N VAL A 476 -29.85 -8.05 16.56
CA VAL A 476 -30.88 -8.66 15.68
C VAL A 476 -32.31 -8.40 16.18
N VAL A 477 -32.46 -7.93 17.42
CA VAL A 477 -33.77 -7.81 18.10
C VAL A 477 -34.10 -6.35 18.39
N GLY A 478 -35.38 -5.99 18.29
CA GLY A 478 -35.91 -4.69 18.75
C GLY A 478 -35.89 -3.55 17.71
N GLY A 479 -35.82 -3.86 16.41
CA GLY A 479 -35.86 -2.84 15.34
C GLY A 479 -34.62 -1.94 15.28
N ILE A 480 -33.58 -2.22 16.09
CA ILE A 480 -32.32 -1.48 16.09
C ILE A 480 -31.60 -1.76 14.77
N ARG A 481 -31.45 -0.72 13.94
CA ARG A 481 -30.65 -0.78 12.69
C ARG A 481 -29.24 -0.22 12.86
N GLU A 482 -28.92 0.34 14.04
CA GLU A 482 -27.60 0.88 14.34
C GLU A 482 -26.55 -0.23 14.54
N SER A 483 -25.34 0.02 14.07
CA SER A 483 -24.17 -0.83 14.31
C SER A 483 -23.10 -0.03 15.05
N ARG A 484 -22.30 -0.68 15.91
CA ARG A 484 -21.19 -0.03 16.61
C ARG A 484 -19.93 -0.87 16.65
N THR A 485 -18.80 -0.18 16.56
CA THR A 485 -17.47 -0.79 16.62
C THR A 485 -16.98 -0.91 18.05
N TYR A 486 -16.42 -2.07 18.38
CA TYR A 486 -15.80 -2.39 19.65
C TYR A 486 -14.46 -3.07 19.42
N SER A 487 -13.45 -2.70 20.20
CA SER A 487 -12.15 -3.37 20.18
C SER A 487 -12.28 -4.79 20.74
N VAL A 488 -11.59 -5.74 20.13
CA VAL A 488 -11.45 -7.10 20.68
C VAL A 488 -10.50 -7.04 21.88
N THR A 489 -11.01 -7.33 23.06
CA THR A 489 -10.27 -7.26 24.33
C THR A 489 -9.86 -8.62 24.87
N SER A 490 -10.31 -9.72 24.25
CA SER A 490 -9.81 -11.08 24.45
C SER A 490 -10.37 -11.99 23.35
N PHE A 491 -9.80 -13.17 23.16
CA PHE A 491 -10.31 -14.18 22.23
C PHE A 491 -9.87 -15.58 22.62
N SER A 492 -10.67 -16.59 22.27
CA SER A 492 -10.38 -18.01 22.54
C SER A 492 -9.98 -18.71 21.24
N PRO A 493 -8.73 -19.18 21.09
CA PRO A 493 -8.30 -19.90 19.89
C PRO A 493 -9.05 -21.23 19.74
N SER A 494 -9.23 -21.67 18.49
CA SER A 494 -9.91 -22.93 18.14
C SER A 494 -9.02 -24.17 18.32
N THR A 495 -7.71 -24.01 18.17
CA THR A 495 -6.71 -25.02 18.50
C THR A 495 -5.78 -24.45 19.56
N ASP A 496 -5.49 -25.25 20.58
CA ASP A 496 -4.51 -24.91 21.61
C ASP A 496 -3.10 -25.14 21.04
N ASN A 497 -2.73 -24.32 20.04
CA ASN A 497 -1.35 -24.24 19.58
C ASN A 497 -0.60 -23.55 20.72
N GLY A 498 -0.19 -24.32 21.74
CA GLY A 498 0.45 -23.82 22.96
C GLY A 498 1.49 -22.74 22.64
N CYS A 499 1.63 -21.75 23.53
CA CYS A 499 2.43 -20.51 23.42
C CYS A 499 3.50 -20.49 22.29
N ASN A 500 3.08 -20.39 21.02
CA ASN A 500 4.00 -20.17 19.93
C ASN A 500 4.35 -18.68 19.94
N GLU A 501 5.62 -18.38 20.20
CA GLU A 501 6.14 -17.02 20.07
C GLU A 501 5.79 -16.52 18.64
N HIS A 502 5.23 -15.31 18.55
CA HIS A 502 4.92 -14.59 17.30
C HIS A 502 3.61 -14.89 16.54
N VAL A 503 2.61 -15.57 17.13
CA VAL A 503 1.30 -15.72 16.45
C VAL A 503 0.54 -14.38 16.39
N VAL A 504 0.57 -13.70 15.24
CA VAL A 504 -0.12 -12.41 14.98
C VAL A 504 -1.63 -12.59 14.77
N LEU A 505 -2.04 -13.72 14.22
CA LEU A 505 -3.41 -14.07 13.85
C LEU A 505 -3.72 -15.49 14.30
N SER A 506 -4.93 -15.73 14.82
CA SER A 506 -5.36 -17.07 15.22
C SER A 506 -6.81 -17.33 14.78
N PRO A 507 -7.16 -18.55 14.34
CA PRO A 507 -8.55 -18.95 14.22
C PRO A 507 -9.17 -19.11 15.62
N THR A 508 -10.29 -18.45 15.87
CA THR A 508 -10.90 -18.30 17.21
C THR A 508 -12.37 -18.66 17.22
N THR A 509 -12.81 -19.31 18.30
CA THR A 509 -14.21 -19.71 18.51
C THR A 509 -15.03 -18.64 19.22
N SER A 510 -14.37 -17.70 19.89
CA SER A 510 -15.03 -16.56 20.50
C SER A 510 -14.13 -15.34 20.62
N VAL A 511 -14.76 -14.17 20.62
CA VAL A 511 -14.12 -12.87 20.91
C VAL A 511 -14.82 -12.22 22.09
N GLU A 512 -14.09 -11.43 22.86
CA GLU A 512 -14.61 -10.64 23.97
C GLU A 512 -14.43 -9.15 23.67
N ILE A 513 -15.38 -8.34 24.12
CA ILE A 513 -15.29 -6.87 24.10
C ILE A 513 -15.44 -6.32 25.51
N CYS A 514 -14.92 -5.10 25.71
CA CYS A 514 -15.30 -4.26 26.85
C CYS A 514 -16.24 -3.16 26.38
N CYS A 515 -17.45 -3.14 26.92
CA CYS A 515 -18.49 -2.19 26.55
C CYS A 515 -18.80 -1.26 27.73
N ARG A 516 -18.84 0.05 27.49
CA ARG A 516 -19.41 1.03 28.42
C ARG A 516 -20.87 1.25 28.04
N ASN A 517 -21.78 1.27 29.00
CA ASN A 517 -23.22 1.44 28.79
C ASN A 517 -23.55 2.88 28.32
N MET A 518 -23.37 3.15 27.03
CA MET A 518 -23.59 4.44 26.39
C MET A 518 -24.11 4.26 24.96
N GLY A 519 -25.32 4.77 24.69
CA GLY A 519 -25.97 4.72 23.38
C GLY A 519 -26.70 3.40 23.10
N THR A 520 -27.50 3.37 22.04
CA THR A 520 -28.48 2.32 21.72
C THR A 520 -27.90 0.90 21.78
N VAL A 521 -26.86 0.62 20.98
CA VAL A 521 -26.25 -0.72 20.87
C VAL A 521 -25.57 -1.13 22.18
N SER A 522 -24.77 -0.24 22.78
CA SER A 522 -24.06 -0.55 24.03
C SER A 522 -25.01 -0.81 25.20
N SER A 523 -26.11 -0.04 25.29
CA SER A 523 -27.14 -0.24 26.32
C SER A 523 -27.90 -1.54 26.10
N PHE A 524 -28.23 -1.88 24.86
CA PHE A 524 -28.77 -3.20 24.52
C PHE A 524 -27.83 -4.30 25.02
N LEU A 525 -26.55 -4.26 24.65
CA LEU A 525 -25.57 -5.28 25.04
C LEU A 525 -25.38 -5.39 26.57
N CYS A 526 -25.26 -4.25 27.27
CA CYS A 526 -25.04 -4.23 28.73
C CYS A 526 -26.26 -4.70 29.54
N SER A 527 -27.47 -4.62 28.99
CA SER A 527 -28.72 -5.00 29.67
C SER A 527 -29.07 -6.49 29.55
N GLN A 528 -28.35 -7.24 28.72
CA GLN A 528 -28.62 -8.65 28.50
C GLN A 528 -28.40 -9.46 29.79
N ARG A 529 -29.36 -10.32 30.12
CA ARG A 529 -29.29 -11.25 31.26
C ARG A 529 -28.92 -12.69 30.84
N GLY A 530 -29.19 -13.06 29.59
CA GLY A 530 -28.86 -14.35 29.00
C GLY A 530 -28.13 -14.18 27.66
N ASP A 531 -28.08 -15.26 26.88
CA ASP A 531 -27.48 -15.24 25.55
C ASP A 531 -28.27 -14.33 24.61
N CYS A 532 -27.58 -13.45 23.88
CA CYS A 532 -28.17 -12.59 22.86
C CYS A 532 -27.62 -12.94 21.49
N THR A 533 -28.47 -12.91 20.46
CA THR A 533 -28.04 -13.11 19.07
C THR A 533 -27.73 -11.76 18.44
N VAL A 534 -26.54 -11.65 17.83
CA VAL A 534 -26.10 -10.46 17.12
C VAL A 534 -25.56 -10.84 15.74
N ARG A 535 -25.50 -9.86 14.84
CA ARG A 535 -24.69 -9.94 13.63
C ARG A 535 -23.39 -9.18 13.87
N LEU A 536 -22.29 -9.80 13.48
CA LEU A 536 -20.95 -9.35 13.77
C LEU A 536 -20.18 -9.19 12.46
N ALA A 537 -19.52 -8.05 12.28
CA ALA A 537 -18.55 -7.86 11.22
C ALA A 537 -17.15 -7.72 11.81
N LEU A 538 -16.20 -8.52 11.33
CA LEU A 538 -14.79 -8.33 11.64
C LEU A 538 -14.34 -6.96 11.09
N GLN A 539 -13.63 -6.19 11.91
CA GLN A 539 -12.96 -4.95 11.51
C GLN A 539 -11.47 -5.06 11.88
N PRO A 540 -10.69 -5.75 11.03
CA PRO A 540 -9.31 -6.01 11.38
C PRO A 540 -8.45 -4.73 11.24
N ASN A 541 -7.57 -4.46 12.21
CA ASN A 541 -6.82 -3.20 12.35
C ASN A 541 -5.30 -3.44 12.37
N PRO A 542 -4.67 -3.72 11.20
CA PRO A 542 -3.24 -4.02 11.09
C PRO A 542 -2.34 -2.99 11.76
N HIS A 543 -2.71 -1.70 11.62
CA HIS A 543 -1.93 -0.57 12.12
C HIS A 543 -1.78 -0.59 13.64
N PHE A 544 -2.66 -1.29 14.34
CA PHE A 544 -2.69 -1.36 15.80
C PHE A 544 -2.33 -2.73 16.36
N ARG A 545 -2.02 -3.72 15.52
CA ARG A 545 -1.54 -5.02 16.01
C ARG A 545 -0.18 -4.86 16.66
N ILE A 546 -0.07 -5.39 17.88
CA ILE A 546 1.10 -5.21 18.72
C ILE A 546 2.21 -6.12 18.19
N SER A 547 3.24 -5.51 17.64
CA SER A 547 4.50 -6.18 17.32
C SER A 547 5.35 -6.25 18.58
N GLY A 548 5.78 -7.45 18.94
CA GLY A 548 6.77 -7.64 19.99
C GLY A 548 8.07 -6.91 19.67
N ASN A 549 8.87 -6.60 20.69
CA ASN A 549 10.22 -6.10 20.49
C ASN A 549 11.11 -7.22 19.88
N GLU A 550 12.06 -6.83 19.05
CA GLU A 550 13.03 -7.72 18.40
C GLU A 550 14.36 -7.76 19.17
N SER A 551 14.60 -6.79 20.06
CA SER A 551 15.86 -6.65 20.80
C SER A 551 15.65 -6.27 22.26
N ALA A 552 16.55 -6.73 23.13
CA ALA A 552 16.54 -6.42 24.56
C ALA A 552 16.69 -4.92 24.89
N LYS A 553 17.16 -4.10 23.94
CA LYS A 553 17.32 -2.64 24.10
C LYS A 553 16.04 -1.85 23.79
N GLU A 554 15.06 -2.48 23.14
CA GLU A 554 13.86 -1.79 22.70
C GLU A 554 12.86 -1.59 23.84
N ILE A 555 12.12 -0.49 23.74
CA ILE A 555 11.07 -0.12 24.68
C ILE A 555 9.77 0.09 23.91
N THR A 556 8.68 -0.50 24.39
CA THR A 556 7.33 -0.31 23.85
C THR A 556 6.41 0.29 24.91
N LEU A 557 5.65 1.32 24.54
CA LEU A 557 4.67 1.97 25.41
C LEU A 557 3.26 1.49 25.06
N LEU A 558 2.52 1.04 26.06
CA LEU A 558 1.12 0.64 25.97
C LEU A 558 0.31 1.61 26.85
N ILE A 559 -0.55 2.43 26.26
CA ILE A 559 -1.27 3.49 26.97
C ILE A 559 -2.77 3.28 26.79
N ALA A 560 -3.49 3.07 27.89
CA ALA A 560 -4.91 2.75 27.85
C ALA A 560 -5.75 3.69 28.71
N GLN A 561 -7.00 3.91 28.29
CA GLN A 561 -8.04 4.50 29.13
C GLN A 561 -9.09 3.44 29.49
N ASN A 562 -9.26 3.18 30.78
CA ASN A 562 -10.25 2.26 31.34
C ASN A 562 -10.23 0.90 30.59
N GLY A 563 -11.38 0.43 30.09
CA GLY A 563 -11.54 -0.86 29.41
C GLY A 563 -10.71 -1.06 28.15
N GLY A 564 -10.14 0.01 27.57
CA GLY A 564 -9.19 -0.09 26.47
C GLY A 564 -7.94 -0.90 26.82
N VAL A 565 -7.62 -1.04 28.12
CA VAL A 565 -6.50 -1.86 28.60
C VAL A 565 -6.68 -3.35 28.33
N GLY A 566 -7.93 -3.82 28.16
CA GLY A 566 -8.24 -5.22 27.97
C GLY A 566 -7.50 -5.82 26.77
N LEU A 567 -7.36 -5.06 25.67
CA LEU A 567 -6.64 -5.53 24.49
C LEU A 567 -5.14 -5.78 24.77
N PHE A 568 -4.53 -4.93 25.62
CA PHE A 568 -3.12 -5.09 26.00
C PHE A 568 -2.95 -6.29 26.91
N CYS A 569 -3.87 -6.49 27.86
CA CYS A 569 -3.89 -7.66 28.72
C CYS A 569 -4.06 -8.96 27.91
N ALA A 570 -4.94 -8.96 26.90
CA ALA A 570 -5.11 -10.11 26.01
C ALA A 570 -3.88 -10.43 25.16
N TRP A 571 -3.14 -9.42 24.72
CA TRP A 571 -1.87 -9.66 24.03
C TRP A 571 -0.80 -10.18 24.98
N LEU A 572 -0.66 -9.55 26.16
CA LEU A 572 0.33 -9.89 27.20
C LEU A 572 0.11 -11.30 27.75
N SER A 573 -1.12 -11.70 28.04
CA SER A 573 -1.43 -13.02 28.61
C SER A 573 -0.97 -14.16 27.71
N ARG A 574 -0.96 -13.93 26.39
CA ARG A 574 -0.53 -14.90 25.37
C ARG A 574 0.99 -14.96 25.17
N GLN A 575 1.76 -14.02 25.70
CA GLN A 575 3.22 -14.08 25.58
C GLN A 575 3.80 -15.07 26.60
N ALA A 576 4.71 -15.94 26.17
CA ALA A 576 5.48 -16.76 27.09
C ALA A 576 6.49 -15.91 27.88
N ARG A 577 7.15 -14.98 27.19
CA ARG A 577 8.13 -14.02 27.71
C ARG A 577 8.06 -12.70 26.92
N LEU A 578 8.60 -11.62 27.48
CA LEU A 578 8.78 -10.36 26.75
C LEU A 578 10.25 -10.20 26.35
N VAL A 579 10.47 -9.59 25.19
CA VAL A 579 11.79 -9.15 24.72
C VAL A 579 11.91 -7.65 25.00
N GLY A 580 13.03 -7.19 25.55
CA GLY A 580 13.20 -5.77 25.91
C GLY A 580 12.26 -5.35 27.06
N ARG A 581 11.84 -4.08 27.06
CA ARG A 581 10.99 -3.52 28.13
C ARG A 581 9.66 -3.00 27.59
N TYR A 582 8.63 -3.15 28.39
CA TYR A 582 7.29 -2.63 28.13
C TYR A 582 6.86 -1.74 29.29
N VAL A 583 6.20 -0.62 28.97
CA VAL A 583 5.58 0.26 29.97
C VAL A 583 4.09 0.35 29.67
N LEU A 584 3.27 -0.14 30.60
CA LEU A 584 1.82 -0.10 30.53
C LEU A 584 1.30 1.05 31.42
N ILE A 585 0.73 2.08 30.80
CA ILE A 585 0.15 3.25 31.48
C ILE A 585 -1.36 3.18 31.35
N VAL A 586 -2.07 3.11 32.48
CA VAL A 586 -3.53 2.93 32.52
C VAL A 586 -4.18 4.11 33.21
N GLY A 587 -4.94 4.90 32.45
CA GLY A 587 -5.77 5.98 32.97
C GLY A 587 -7.13 5.47 33.43
N VAL A 588 -7.44 5.64 34.70
CA VAL A 588 -8.76 5.31 35.28
C VAL A 588 -9.14 6.34 36.34
N ARG A 589 -10.44 6.51 36.60
CA ARG A 589 -10.89 7.43 37.66
C ARG A 589 -10.61 6.87 39.05
N ARG A 590 -11.17 5.69 39.31
CA ARG A 590 -11.10 4.92 40.56
C ARG A 590 -10.79 3.47 40.23
N LEU A 591 -10.11 2.76 41.13
CA LEU A 591 -9.69 1.39 40.85
C LEU A 591 -10.89 0.42 40.71
N ASP A 592 -11.96 0.65 41.47
CA ASP A 592 -13.22 -0.13 41.43
C ASP A 592 -14.01 0.01 40.12
N GLU A 593 -13.64 0.98 39.26
CA GLU A 593 -14.25 1.18 37.94
C GLU A 593 -13.53 0.40 36.81
N LEU A 594 -12.48 -0.36 37.13
CA LEU A 594 -11.65 -1.06 36.15
C LEU A 594 -11.95 -2.56 36.09
N LEU A 595 -12.59 -3.01 35.00
CA LEU A 595 -12.91 -4.43 34.77
C LEU A 595 -11.70 -5.37 34.62
N TYR A 596 -10.50 -4.81 34.42
CA TYR A 596 -9.26 -5.53 34.09
C TYR A 596 -8.20 -5.42 35.20
N ALA A 597 -8.55 -4.96 36.40
CA ALA A 597 -7.56 -4.76 37.46
C ALA A 597 -6.80 -6.07 37.79
N SER A 598 -7.51 -7.20 37.89
CA SER A 598 -6.87 -8.51 38.12
C SER A 598 -5.96 -8.91 36.96
N ASP A 599 -6.46 -8.83 35.72
CA ASP A 599 -5.68 -9.20 34.53
C ASP A 599 -4.35 -8.41 34.43
N ILE A 600 -4.37 -7.14 34.84
CA ILE A 600 -3.17 -6.27 34.88
C ILE A 600 -2.19 -6.74 35.95
N TYR A 601 -2.67 -7.05 37.15
CA TYR A 601 -1.81 -7.55 38.23
C TYR A 601 -1.17 -8.89 37.86
N ASP A 602 -1.94 -9.80 37.25
CA ASP A 602 -1.44 -11.09 36.78
C ASP A 602 -0.34 -10.90 35.71
N CYS A 603 -0.51 -9.95 34.79
CA CYS A 603 0.52 -9.61 33.81
C CYS A 603 1.76 -8.99 34.46
N ALA A 604 1.59 -8.08 35.43
CA ALA A 604 2.70 -7.43 36.14
C ALA A 604 3.54 -8.45 36.90
N GLU A 605 2.89 -9.39 37.59
CA GLU A 605 3.54 -10.48 38.32
C GLU A 605 4.27 -11.42 37.35
N LYS A 606 3.60 -11.84 36.26
CA LYS A 606 4.16 -12.76 35.26
C LYS A 606 5.45 -12.24 34.61
N PHE A 607 5.51 -10.95 34.28
CA PHE A 607 6.62 -10.39 33.50
C PHE A 607 7.63 -9.57 34.31
N GLY A 608 7.32 -9.26 35.58
CA GLY A 608 8.20 -8.55 36.50
C GLY A 608 8.90 -7.35 35.86
N ASN A 609 10.23 -7.33 35.91
CA ASN A 609 11.05 -6.21 35.41
C ASN A 609 10.95 -5.92 33.90
N GLN A 610 10.37 -6.84 33.11
CA GLN A 610 10.14 -6.62 31.68
C GLN A 610 8.87 -5.80 31.41
N LEU A 611 7.91 -5.75 32.35
CA LEU A 611 6.68 -4.98 32.25
C LEU A 611 6.51 -4.02 33.44
N GLN A 612 6.74 -2.74 33.20
CA GLN A 612 6.45 -1.69 34.17
C GLN A 612 4.98 -1.26 34.03
N VAL A 613 4.19 -1.35 35.10
CA VAL A 613 2.78 -0.93 35.10
C VAL A 613 2.60 0.34 35.92
N ILE A 614 1.85 1.28 35.37
CA ILE A 614 1.57 2.60 35.96
C ILE A 614 0.06 2.86 35.93
N PHE A 615 -0.55 3.04 37.09
CA PHE A 615 -1.95 3.46 37.22
C PHE A 615 -2.04 4.98 37.44
N CYS A 616 -2.56 5.70 36.45
CA CYS A 616 -2.92 7.10 36.58
C CYS A 616 -4.36 7.20 37.09
N LEU A 617 -4.51 7.40 38.41
CA LEU A 617 -5.78 7.50 39.12
C LEU A 617 -6.21 8.96 39.22
N SER A 618 -7.24 9.37 38.47
CA SER A 618 -7.66 10.77 38.46
C SER A 618 -8.52 11.18 39.67
N GLN A 619 -9.14 10.22 40.35
CA GLN A 619 -10.03 10.41 41.50
C GLN A 619 -9.94 9.23 42.49
N PRO A 620 -8.75 8.83 42.99
CA PRO A 620 -8.59 7.60 43.77
C PRO A 620 -9.45 7.57 45.04
N ASN A 621 -9.98 6.40 45.41
CA ASN A 621 -10.59 6.17 46.72
C ASN A 621 -9.51 6.12 47.81
N CYS A 622 -9.93 6.23 49.08
CA CYS A 622 -9.03 5.97 50.20
C CYS A 622 -8.48 4.53 50.12
N GLY A 623 -7.16 4.37 50.18
CA GLY A 623 -6.50 3.06 50.11
C GLY A 623 -6.11 2.59 48.70
N ASP A 624 -6.66 3.16 47.62
CA ASP A 624 -6.36 2.74 46.24
C ASP A 624 -4.85 2.82 45.95
N VAL A 625 -4.21 3.93 46.36
CA VAL A 625 -2.77 4.16 46.14
C VAL A 625 -1.92 3.12 46.89
N GLN A 626 -2.28 2.81 48.14
CA GLN A 626 -1.58 1.80 48.95
C GLN A 626 -1.78 0.40 48.37
N HIS A 627 -3.00 0.07 47.93
CA HIS A 627 -3.32 -1.22 47.32
C HIS A 627 -2.57 -1.44 45.99
N VAL A 628 -2.52 -0.42 45.13
CA VAL A 628 -1.75 -0.50 43.88
C VAL A 628 -0.26 -0.75 44.17
N LYS A 629 0.32 -0.03 45.15
CA LYS A 629 1.73 -0.23 45.56
C LYS A 629 1.98 -1.63 46.11
N SER A 630 1.08 -2.17 46.93
CA SER A 630 1.26 -3.50 47.52
C SER A 630 1.24 -4.63 46.48
N ARG A 631 0.70 -4.37 45.28
CA ARG A 631 0.71 -5.28 44.13
C ARG A 631 1.91 -5.08 43.19
N GLY A 632 2.91 -4.28 43.58
CA GLY A 632 4.11 -4.04 42.77
C GLY A 632 3.87 -3.15 41.54
N VAL A 633 2.75 -2.41 41.52
CA VAL A 633 2.38 -1.49 40.43
C VAL A 633 2.57 -0.04 40.91
N TRP A 634 2.93 0.87 40.00
CA TRP A 634 3.17 2.27 40.35
C TRP A 634 1.88 3.11 40.26
N PRO A 635 1.36 3.68 41.36
CA PRO A 635 0.27 4.65 41.28
C PRO A 635 0.77 6.08 41.01
N PHE A 636 0.03 6.80 40.17
CA PHE A 636 0.16 8.23 39.94
C PHE A 636 -1.18 8.92 40.20
N ALA A 637 -1.18 9.95 41.06
CA ALA A 637 -2.38 10.73 41.37
C ALA A 637 -2.60 11.79 40.28
N GLY A 638 -3.40 11.47 39.27
CA GLY A 638 -3.68 12.37 38.16
C GLY A 638 -4.10 11.63 36.90
N ARG A 639 -4.34 12.41 35.83
CA ARG A 639 -4.62 11.88 34.50
C ARG A 639 -3.30 11.57 33.76
N VAL A 640 -3.41 10.80 32.68
CA VAL A 640 -2.26 10.35 31.88
C VAL A 640 -1.51 11.52 31.23
N ASP A 641 -2.18 12.57 30.73
CA ASP A 641 -1.52 13.79 30.23
C ASP A 641 -0.58 14.39 31.26
N LYS A 642 -1.06 14.53 32.50
CA LYS A 642 -0.25 15.12 33.57
C LYS A 642 0.98 14.28 33.88
N PHE A 643 0.84 12.95 33.85
CA PHE A 643 1.95 12.03 34.00
C PHE A 643 2.95 12.15 32.85
N LEU A 644 2.48 12.16 31.60
CA LEU A 644 3.32 12.31 30.42
C LEU A 644 4.05 13.66 30.36
N ALA A 645 3.44 14.72 30.91
CA ALA A 645 4.04 16.04 31.00
C ALA A 645 5.07 16.15 32.14
N SER A 646 4.87 15.42 33.25
CA SER A 646 5.78 15.47 34.41
C SER A 646 6.97 14.51 34.29
N GLU A 647 6.83 13.41 33.56
CA GLU A 647 7.83 12.36 33.48
C GLU A 647 8.55 12.33 32.14
N SER A 648 9.88 12.19 32.18
CA SER A 648 10.68 11.94 30.98
C SER A 648 10.59 10.46 30.61
N LEU A 649 9.66 10.11 29.73
CA LEU A 649 9.58 8.75 29.20
C LEU A 649 10.76 8.45 28.26
N PRO A 650 11.31 7.23 28.32
CA PRO A 650 12.38 6.83 27.41
C PRO A 650 11.89 6.77 25.96
N PRO A 651 12.80 6.93 24.98
CA PRO A 651 12.43 6.84 23.57
C PRO A 651 11.91 5.43 23.25
N ALA A 652 10.65 5.36 22.86
CA ALA A 652 9.99 4.10 22.52
C ALA A 652 10.12 3.81 21.02
N ARG A 653 10.31 2.52 20.69
CA ARG A 653 10.19 2.02 19.31
C ARG A 653 8.76 2.23 18.80
N ALA A 654 7.78 1.86 19.62
CA ALA A 654 6.37 1.97 19.32
C ALA A 654 5.57 2.40 20.57
N THR A 655 4.53 3.20 20.35
CA THR A 655 3.55 3.62 21.35
C THR A 655 2.16 3.28 20.85
N TYR A 656 1.46 2.43 21.59
CA TYR A 656 0.08 2.02 21.29
C TYR A 656 -0.86 2.71 22.27
N VAL A 657 -1.89 3.40 21.77
CA VAL A 657 -2.86 4.11 22.60
C VAL A 657 -4.27 3.63 22.32
N CYS A 658 -4.99 3.20 23.36
CA CYS A 658 -6.39 2.82 23.26
C CYS A 658 -7.29 3.54 24.27
N GLY A 659 -8.40 4.11 23.82
CA GLY A 659 -9.33 4.86 24.67
C GLY A 659 -10.36 5.66 23.88
N SER A 660 -10.90 6.72 24.46
CA SER A 660 -11.73 7.67 23.72
C SER A 660 -10.92 8.46 22.68
N ALA A 661 -11.60 9.07 21.71
CA ALA A 661 -10.97 9.99 20.76
C ALA A 661 -10.27 11.17 21.46
N GLU A 662 -10.96 11.82 22.42
CA GLU A 662 -10.39 12.88 23.28
C GLU A 662 -9.08 12.42 23.95
N PHE A 663 -9.08 11.21 24.54
CA PHE A 663 -7.90 10.65 25.19
C PHE A 663 -6.76 10.39 24.21
N GLY A 664 -7.05 9.81 23.05
CA GLY A 664 -6.04 9.55 22.01
C GLY A 664 -5.38 10.83 21.51
N ILE A 665 -6.16 11.88 21.25
CA ILE A 665 -5.66 13.20 20.80
C ILE A 665 -4.84 13.88 21.90
N LEU A 666 -5.28 13.80 23.16
CA LEU A 666 -4.54 14.33 24.30
C LEU A 666 -3.18 13.64 24.47
N VAL A 667 -3.12 12.30 24.43
CA VAL A 667 -1.85 11.56 24.50
C VAL A 667 -0.95 11.90 23.31
N ALA A 668 -1.50 12.01 22.11
CA ALA A 668 -0.73 12.39 20.92
C ALA A 668 -0.13 13.80 21.03
N LYS A 669 -0.84 14.75 21.64
CA LYS A 669 -0.33 16.11 21.90
C LYS A 669 0.86 16.09 22.85
N GLU A 670 0.79 15.36 23.96
CA GLU A 670 1.91 15.25 24.91
C GLU A 670 3.14 14.59 24.28
N ILE A 671 2.94 13.51 23.52
CA ILE A 671 4.04 12.85 22.79
C ILE A 671 4.66 13.79 21.74
N LYS A 672 3.85 14.59 21.02
CA LYS A 672 4.35 15.59 20.07
C LYS A 672 5.10 16.72 20.79
N GLY A 673 4.55 17.25 21.88
CA GLY A 673 5.13 18.32 22.69
C GLY A 673 6.50 17.94 23.25
N ALA A 674 6.63 16.75 23.83
CA ALA A 674 7.91 16.23 24.32
C ALA A 674 8.97 16.07 23.21
N ARG A 675 8.55 15.80 21.96
CA ARG A 675 9.44 15.75 20.79
C ARG A 675 9.84 17.14 20.29
N LEU A 676 8.89 18.09 20.26
CA LEU A 676 9.14 19.46 19.83
C LEU A 676 10.00 20.24 20.83
N ALA A 677 9.87 19.99 22.14
CA ALA A 677 10.75 20.57 23.16
C ALA A 677 12.24 20.20 22.95
N LYS A 678 12.53 19.16 22.16
CA LYS A 678 13.89 18.73 21.78
C LYS A 678 14.35 19.23 20.40
N LYS A 679 13.50 19.93 19.63
CA LYS A 679 13.83 20.45 18.28
C LYS A 679 13.46 21.93 18.15
N SER A 680 14.43 22.74 17.75
CA SER A 680 14.28 24.16 17.43
C SER A 680 13.52 24.38 16.11
N ILE A 681 12.58 25.34 16.13
CA ILE A 681 12.09 26.22 15.03
C ILE A 681 11.18 25.61 13.93
N LEU A 682 10.30 26.49 13.41
CA LEU A 682 9.48 26.39 12.20
C LEU A 682 9.94 25.29 11.23
N SER A 683 9.06 24.33 10.94
CA SER A 683 9.32 23.32 9.93
C SER A 683 9.44 23.97 8.56
N SER A 684 10.62 23.86 7.95
CA SER A 684 10.75 24.08 6.50
C SER A 684 9.72 23.23 5.76
N ARG A 685 9.14 23.78 4.68
CA ARG A 685 8.29 23.04 3.74
C ARG A 685 8.97 21.79 3.18
N LEU A 686 10.28 21.68 3.33
CA LEU A 686 11.11 20.57 2.87
C LEU A 686 11.66 19.73 4.03
N SER A 687 11.04 19.83 5.20
CA SER A 687 11.40 19.01 6.37
C SER A 687 11.38 17.50 6.05
N PRO A 688 12.29 16.71 6.66
CA PRO A 688 12.37 15.28 6.42
C PRO A 688 11.03 14.57 6.62
N ILE A 689 10.79 13.53 5.81
CA ILE A 689 9.57 12.74 5.84
C ILE A 689 9.91 11.25 5.94
N VAL A 690 9.04 10.48 6.59
CA VAL A 690 9.10 9.01 6.63
C VAL A 690 7.79 8.46 6.07
N THR A 691 7.86 7.80 4.93
CA THR A 691 6.71 7.22 4.20
C THR A 691 6.79 5.70 4.06
N SER A 692 8.00 5.14 4.23
CA SER A 692 8.31 3.71 4.08
C SER A 692 8.08 2.90 5.35
N LYS A 693 7.68 3.53 6.44
CA LYS A 693 7.47 2.88 7.73
C LYS A 693 6.18 3.34 8.38
N MET A 694 5.57 2.44 9.14
CA MET A 694 4.44 2.76 9.99
C MET A 694 4.84 3.81 11.05
N PRO A 695 3.94 4.76 11.37
CA PRO A 695 4.16 5.69 12.47
C PRO A 695 4.43 4.96 13.79
N SER A 696 5.35 5.52 14.59
CA SER A 696 5.68 4.96 15.91
C SER A 696 4.50 5.06 16.87
N LEU A 697 3.67 6.11 16.74
CA LEU A 697 2.45 6.28 17.52
C LEU A 697 1.28 5.66 16.77
N ARG A 698 0.57 4.75 17.43
CA ARG A 698 -0.56 4.01 16.87
C ARG A 698 -1.77 4.26 17.77
N LEU A 699 -2.88 4.67 17.19
CA LEU A 699 -4.12 4.95 17.93
C LEU A 699 -5.22 3.94 17.55
N HIS A 700 -5.96 3.49 18.56
CA HIS A 700 -7.20 2.74 18.43
C HIS A 700 -8.24 3.37 19.35
N VAL A 701 -9.17 4.11 18.77
CA VAL A 701 -10.13 4.90 19.56
C VAL A 701 -11.54 4.37 19.44
N ALA A 702 -12.28 4.50 20.53
CA ALA A 702 -13.69 4.16 20.58
C ALA A 702 -14.53 5.13 19.76
N SER A 703 -15.48 4.59 19.00
CA SER A 703 -16.52 5.39 18.37
C SER A 703 -17.44 5.97 19.45
N SER A 704 -17.69 7.28 19.42
CA SER A 704 -18.71 7.90 20.26
C SER A 704 -19.70 8.69 19.40
N SER A 705 -20.99 8.44 19.57
CA SER A 705 -22.01 9.35 19.06
C SER A 705 -22.03 10.56 19.97
N ARG A 706 -21.67 11.74 19.43
CA ARG A 706 -21.78 13.08 20.05
C ARG A 706 -22.00 13.02 21.56
N ALA A 707 -20.92 12.94 22.34
CA ALA A 707 -21.02 13.41 23.72
C ALA A 707 -21.48 14.88 23.66
N ALA A 708 -22.45 15.26 24.50
CA ALA A 708 -22.84 16.65 24.64
C ALA A 708 -21.56 17.50 24.82
N PRO A 709 -21.42 18.63 24.10
CA PRO A 709 -20.17 19.37 24.02
C PRO A 709 -19.73 19.78 25.43
N LYS A 710 -18.63 19.21 25.93
CA LYS A 710 -17.95 19.73 27.11
C LYS A 710 -17.14 20.94 26.66
N CYS A 711 -17.55 22.11 27.15
CA CYS A 711 -17.02 23.44 26.83
C CYS A 711 -16.91 23.70 25.31
N LYS A 712 -17.96 24.26 24.72
CA LYS A 712 -17.88 24.79 23.35
C LYS A 712 -16.73 25.81 23.32
N LYS A 713 -15.58 25.44 22.75
CA LYS A 713 -14.75 26.46 22.10
C LYS A 713 -15.69 27.21 21.17
N THR A 714 -15.76 28.53 21.31
CA THR A 714 -16.52 29.38 20.39
C THR A 714 -15.89 29.21 19.01
N LEU A 715 -16.48 28.33 18.21
CA LEU A 715 -16.03 28.10 16.83
C LEU A 715 -16.22 29.40 16.06
N ARG A 716 -15.15 29.89 15.45
CA ARG A 716 -15.17 31.14 14.68
C ARG A 716 -15.34 30.86 13.19
N PRO A 717 -15.90 31.82 12.42
CA PRO A 717 -15.80 31.77 10.97
C PRO A 717 -14.34 31.90 10.55
N ILE A 718 -13.93 31.06 9.58
CA ILE A 718 -12.60 31.05 8.99
C ILE A 718 -12.79 31.24 7.48
N SER A 719 -12.12 32.24 6.92
CA SER A 719 -12.20 32.53 5.49
C SER A 719 -11.41 31.51 4.66
N ARG A 720 -11.75 31.36 3.37
CA ARG A 720 -10.97 30.54 2.42
C ARG A 720 -9.50 30.97 2.35
N TRP A 721 -9.26 32.28 2.44
CA TRP A 721 -7.93 32.90 2.49
C TRP A 721 -7.08 32.44 3.67
N GLU A 722 -7.71 32.34 4.83
CA GLU A 722 -7.02 31.88 6.03
C GLU A 722 -6.72 30.39 5.92
N LEU A 723 -7.70 29.58 5.51
CA LEU A 723 -7.52 28.15 5.29
C LEU A 723 -6.33 27.86 4.34
N ALA A 724 -6.22 28.60 3.23
CA ALA A 724 -5.16 28.47 2.22
C ALA A 724 -3.72 28.70 2.74
N ARG A 725 -3.55 29.28 3.93
CA ARG A 725 -2.23 29.50 4.55
C ARG A 725 -1.73 28.27 5.31
N HIS A 726 -2.64 27.41 5.74
CA HIS A 726 -2.35 26.23 6.56
C HIS A 726 -2.12 24.98 5.68
N ASN A 727 -1.13 25.09 4.79
CA ASN A 727 -0.79 24.06 3.81
C ASN A 727 0.69 23.65 3.85
N ALA A 728 1.30 23.62 5.04
CA ALA A 728 2.72 23.28 5.23
C ALA A 728 2.91 22.07 6.14
N PRO A 729 4.04 21.33 6.02
CA PRO A 729 4.40 20.29 6.97
C PRO A 729 4.39 20.82 8.41
N GLY A 730 3.60 20.20 9.29
CA GLY A 730 3.42 20.65 10.67
C GLY A 730 2.35 21.72 10.89
N ASP A 731 1.78 22.27 9.83
CA ASP A 731 0.66 23.23 9.81
C ASP A 731 -0.32 22.89 8.66
N ILE A 732 -1.20 21.93 8.93
CA ILE A 732 -2.08 21.29 7.96
C ILE A 732 -3.52 21.46 8.42
N TRP A 733 -4.28 22.36 7.77
CA TRP A 733 -5.72 22.47 7.99
C TRP A 733 -6.49 21.98 6.77
N ILE A 734 -7.70 21.48 6.99
CA ILE A 734 -8.61 21.07 5.93
C ILE A 734 -10.04 21.51 6.26
N SER A 735 -10.87 21.68 5.23
CA SER A 735 -12.32 21.77 5.38
C SER A 735 -12.96 20.41 5.07
N LEU A 736 -13.86 19.95 5.95
CA LEU A 736 -14.73 18.79 5.73
C LEU A 736 -16.17 19.14 6.11
N ASN A 737 -17.08 19.08 5.15
CA ASN A 737 -18.49 19.45 5.30
C ASN A 737 -18.66 20.83 5.97
N GLY A 738 -17.82 21.80 5.58
CA GLY A 738 -17.79 23.15 6.14
C GLY A 738 -17.15 23.29 7.52
N ALA A 739 -16.73 22.21 8.18
CA ALA A 739 -15.93 22.28 9.40
C ALA A 739 -14.45 22.44 9.08
N ILE A 740 -13.77 23.42 9.69
CA ILE A 740 -12.31 23.58 9.56
C ILE A 740 -11.61 22.81 10.69
N LEU A 741 -10.70 21.92 10.30
CA LEU A 741 -9.98 21.02 11.19
C LEU A 741 -8.48 21.29 11.11
N ASP A 742 -7.82 21.43 12.26
CA ASP A 742 -6.35 21.40 12.35
C ASP A 742 -5.89 19.94 12.49
N ILE A 743 -5.46 19.36 11.37
CA ILE A 743 -5.01 17.97 11.29
C ILE A 743 -3.49 17.83 11.39
N SER A 744 -2.77 18.87 11.80
CA SER A 744 -1.31 18.87 11.96
C SER A 744 -0.79 17.81 12.93
N LEU A 745 -1.64 17.34 13.83
CA LEU A 745 -1.32 16.26 14.76
C LEU A 745 -1.38 14.88 14.09
N LEU A 746 -2.18 14.70 13.03
CA LEU A 746 -2.35 13.41 12.37
C LEU A 746 -1.04 12.92 11.72
N SER A 747 -0.12 13.81 11.34
CA SER A 747 1.15 13.43 10.68
C SER A 747 2.01 12.45 11.49
N ILE A 748 1.86 12.39 12.82
CA ILE A 748 2.66 11.49 13.67
C ILE A 748 2.03 10.11 13.89
N PHE A 749 0.77 9.89 13.46
CA PHE A 749 0.05 8.63 13.70
C PHE A 749 -0.89 8.18 12.57
N HIS A 750 -1.08 8.97 11.51
CA HIS A 750 -1.96 8.61 10.40
C HIS A 750 -1.36 7.43 9.61
N PRO A 751 -2.07 6.28 9.51
CA PRO A 751 -1.53 5.09 8.83
C PRO A 751 -1.21 5.30 7.35
N GLY A 752 -1.91 6.23 6.68
CA GLY A 752 -1.63 6.59 5.28
C GLY A 752 -0.39 7.46 5.09
N GLY A 753 0.23 7.95 6.18
CA GLY A 753 1.39 8.84 6.13
C GLY A 753 1.03 10.32 5.89
N GLU A 754 2.04 11.18 6.00
CA GLU A 754 1.89 12.64 5.92
C GLU A 754 1.61 13.15 4.50
N LYS A 755 2.16 12.52 3.44
CA LYS A 755 1.94 12.96 2.04
C LYS A 755 0.46 12.97 1.66
N THR A 756 -0.31 11.96 2.11
CA THR A 756 -1.76 11.91 1.88
C THR A 756 -2.49 13.06 2.56
N LEU A 757 -2.05 13.46 3.76
CA LEU A 757 -2.64 14.62 4.47
C LEU A 757 -2.28 15.92 3.74
N MET A 758 -1.03 16.06 3.29
CA MET A 758 -0.56 17.24 2.54
C MET A 758 -1.30 17.44 1.22
N CYS A 759 -1.81 16.37 0.59
CA CYS A 759 -2.47 16.42 -0.71
C CYS A 759 -3.62 17.44 -0.80
N ARG A 760 -4.32 17.67 0.31
CA ARG A 760 -5.47 18.60 0.41
C ARG A 760 -5.30 19.63 1.51
N ALA A 761 -4.07 19.87 1.95
CA ALA A 761 -3.78 20.86 2.98
C ALA A 761 -4.18 22.28 2.50
N GLY A 762 -4.83 23.03 3.36
CA GLY A 762 -5.39 24.35 3.05
C GLY A 762 -6.57 24.34 2.07
N LEU A 763 -7.25 23.20 1.87
CA LEU A 763 -8.34 23.04 0.92
C LEU A 763 -9.55 22.30 1.53
N GLU A 764 -10.66 22.30 0.80
CA GLU A 764 -11.77 21.37 0.99
C GLU A 764 -11.33 19.95 0.59
N ALA A 765 -11.61 18.97 1.46
CA ALA A 765 -11.06 17.62 1.35
C ALA A 765 -12.14 16.51 1.32
N ASP A 766 -13.42 16.88 1.19
CA ASP A 766 -14.57 15.96 1.28
C ASP A 766 -14.44 14.74 0.37
N ASP A 767 -14.05 14.94 -0.88
CA ASP A 767 -13.94 13.85 -1.86
C ASP A 767 -12.87 12.83 -1.48
N MET A 768 -11.69 13.33 -1.14
CA MET A 768 -10.56 12.50 -0.72
C MET A 768 -10.91 11.76 0.57
N PHE A 769 -11.48 12.47 1.55
CA PHE A 769 -11.87 11.90 2.83
C PHE A 769 -12.93 10.81 2.66
N ASN A 770 -14.01 11.08 1.91
CA ASN A 770 -15.09 10.12 1.70
C ASN A 770 -14.64 8.91 0.89
N SER A 771 -13.63 9.04 0.02
CA SER A 771 -13.11 7.90 -0.73
C SER A 771 -12.45 6.81 0.16
N VAL A 772 -11.95 7.17 1.34
CA VAL A 772 -11.22 6.24 2.24
C VAL A 772 -11.91 6.04 3.59
N HIS A 773 -12.54 7.09 4.13
CA HIS A 773 -13.04 7.15 5.51
C HIS A 773 -14.57 7.29 5.60
N ALA A 774 -15.29 7.17 4.48
CA ALA A 774 -16.74 7.14 4.51
C ALA A 774 -17.25 6.08 5.51
N GLY A 775 -18.19 6.50 6.36
CA GLY A 775 -18.80 5.61 7.36
C GLY A 775 -17.95 5.27 8.60
N SER A 776 -16.68 5.68 8.71
CA SER A 776 -15.89 5.43 9.92
C SER A 776 -16.25 6.42 11.03
N PHE A 777 -16.97 5.94 12.04
CA PHE A 777 -17.35 6.74 13.21
C PHE A 777 -16.16 7.05 14.11
N GLU A 778 -15.15 6.17 14.17
CA GLU A 778 -13.94 6.34 14.97
C GLU A 778 -13.12 7.52 14.44
N VAL A 779 -12.92 7.58 13.12
CA VAL A 779 -12.22 8.69 12.46
C VAL A 779 -12.99 9.99 12.65
N LYS A 780 -14.32 9.99 12.49
CA LYS A 780 -15.15 11.17 12.77
C LYS A 780 -15.03 11.62 14.23
N SER A 781 -15.00 10.70 15.20
CA SER A 781 -14.77 11.02 16.60
C SER A 781 -13.41 11.67 16.83
N LEU A 782 -12.33 11.23 16.16
CA LEU A 782 -11.02 11.90 16.22
C LEU A 782 -11.06 13.31 15.64
N LEU A 783 -11.68 13.48 14.47
CA LEU A 783 -11.73 14.76 13.78
C LEU A 783 -12.51 15.83 14.55
N ASN A 784 -13.56 15.43 15.28
CA ASN A 784 -14.30 16.35 16.14
C ASN A 784 -13.41 17.05 17.18
N GLU A 785 -12.40 16.35 17.72
CA GLU A 785 -11.44 16.89 18.69
C GLU A 785 -10.43 17.87 18.06
N LEU A 786 -10.36 17.89 16.73
CA LEU A 786 -9.44 18.71 15.93
C LEU A 786 -10.13 19.92 15.28
N GLN A 787 -11.42 20.11 15.50
CA GLN A 787 -12.15 21.24 14.93
C GLN A 787 -11.71 22.57 15.55
N VAL A 788 -11.39 23.54 14.69
CA VAL A 788 -10.95 24.89 15.08
C VAL A 788 -11.94 25.98 14.66
N GLY A 789 -12.83 25.70 13.69
CA GLY A 789 -13.84 26.65 13.23
C GLY A 789 -14.77 26.08 12.17
N TYR A 790 -15.41 26.96 11.43
CA TYR A 790 -16.23 26.64 10.25
C TYR A 790 -15.86 27.56 9.09
N LEU A 791 -15.98 27.04 7.86
CA LEU A 791 -15.72 27.82 6.66
C LEU A 791 -16.78 28.92 6.55
N GLN A 792 -16.34 30.15 6.41
CA GLN A 792 -17.21 31.32 6.27
C GLN A 792 -18.07 31.19 5.01
N ALA A 793 -19.39 31.40 5.14
CA ALA A 793 -20.27 31.46 3.98
C ALA A 793 -19.97 32.71 3.14
N GLU A 794 -19.87 32.53 1.83
CA GLU A 794 -19.56 33.60 0.88
C GLU A 794 -20.85 34.05 0.16
N ALA A 795 -20.95 35.33 -0.18
CA ALA A 795 -22.08 35.85 -0.94
C ALA A 795 -22.03 35.32 -2.40
N PRO A 796 -23.15 34.90 -3.01
CA PRO A 796 -23.15 34.41 -4.38
C PRO A 796 -22.71 35.51 -5.35
N GLY A 797 -21.65 35.27 -6.13
CA GLY A 797 -21.26 36.13 -7.26
C GLY A 797 -20.01 37.00 -7.06
N GLU A 798 -19.54 37.21 -5.83
CA GLU A 798 -18.30 37.96 -5.58
C GLU A 798 -17.12 36.97 -5.42
N ASN A 799 -16.07 37.12 -6.24
CA ASN A 799 -14.77 36.40 -6.15
C ASN A 799 -14.71 34.91 -6.53
N GLY A 800 -15.72 34.36 -7.21
CA GLY A 800 -15.71 32.94 -7.61
C GLY A 800 -14.46 32.49 -8.39
N LEU A 801 -14.02 33.26 -9.40
CA LEU A 801 -12.81 32.95 -10.17
C LEU A 801 -11.53 33.12 -9.33
N VAL A 802 -11.49 34.13 -8.47
CA VAL A 802 -10.37 34.41 -7.57
C VAL A 802 -10.18 33.26 -6.57
N HIS A 803 -11.27 32.73 -6.01
CA HIS A 803 -11.23 31.56 -5.12
C HIS A 803 -10.83 30.28 -5.85
N GLN A 804 -11.31 30.07 -7.08
CA GLN A 804 -10.84 28.95 -7.92
C GLN A 804 -9.34 29.05 -8.21
N CYS A 805 -8.83 30.26 -8.44
CA CYS A 805 -7.40 30.51 -8.65
C CYS A 805 -6.60 30.25 -7.36
N LEU A 806 -7.08 30.74 -6.21
CA LEU A 806 -6.49 30.46 -4.89
C LEU A 806 -6.37 28.95 -4.64
N ASP A 807 -7.46 28.21 -4.81
CA ASP A 807 -7.48 26.76 -4.61
C ASP A 807 -6.51 26.05 -5.56
N ALA A 808 -6.44 26.48 -6.82
CA ALA A 808 -5.48 25.95 -7.79
C ALA A 808 -4.04 26.21 -7.36
N ILE A 809 -3.72 27.40 -6.86
CA ILE A 809 -2.38 27.76 -6.36
C ILE A 809 -2.01 26.93 -5.13
N VAL A 810 -2.92 26.81 -4.15
CA VAL A 810 -2.70 25.97 -2.97
C VAL A 810 -2.45 24.52 -3.38
N GLN A 811 -3.24 24.03 -4.34
CA GLN A 811 -3.10 22.67 -4.84
C GLN A 811 -1.77 22.46 -5.59
N ILE A 812 -1.35 23.40 -6.44
CA ILE A 812 -0.03 23.38 -7.12
C ILE A 812 1.09 23.36 -6.09
N GLN A 813 0.97 24.17 -5.02
CA GLN A 813 1.96 24.20 -3.96
C GLN A 813 2.03 22.88 -3.17
N ASN A 814 0.88 22.27 -2.87
CA ASN A 814 0.82 20.97 -2.20
C ASN A 814 1.44 19.86 -3.05
N ASP A 815 1.17 19.88 -4.36
CA ASP A 815 1.74 18.93 -5.32
C ASP A 815 3.26 19.09 -5.36
N LEU A 816 3.77 20.33 -5.46
CA LEU A 816 5.19 20.65 -5.41
C LEU A 816 5.84 20.22 -4.08
N THR A 817 5.19 20.45 -2.94
CA THR A 817 5.71 20.00 -1.63
C THR A 817 5.83 18.47 -1.58
N ASN A 818 4.82 17.73 -2.07
CA ASN A 818 4.87 16.27 -2.07
C ASN A 818 5.89 15.70 -3.06
N SER A 819 6.11 16.39 -4.20
CA SER A 819 7.06 15.99 -5.25
C SER A 819 8.49 16.46 -5.04
N THR A 820 8.77 17.18 -3.95
CA THR A 820 10.12 17.64 -3.56
C THR A 820 10.62 17.02 -2.26
N ARG A 821 9.71 16.51 -1.41
CA ARG A 821 10.04 15.80 -0.16
C ARG A 821 10.22 14.31 -0.39
N PHE A 822 11.46 13.86 -0.53
CA PHE A 822 11.82 12.44 -0.64
C PHE A 822 12.37 11.91 0.68
N GLU A 823 11.92 10.73 1.10
CA GLU A 823 12.41 10.08 2.32
C GLU A 823 13.88 9.66 2.21
N GLU A 824 14.28 9.06 1.10
CA GLU A 824 15.66 8.60 0.86
C GLU A 824 16.44 9.64 0.05
N ARG A 825 16.53 10.86 0.58
CA ARG A 825 17.27 11.93 -0.09
C ARG A 825 18.77 11.63 -0.10
N PRO A 826 19.47 11.86 -1.23
CA PRO A 826 20.91 11.57 -1.31
C PRO A 826 21.74 12.42 -0.34
N THR A 827 22.53 11.75 0.50
CA THR A 827 23.46 12.39 1.45
C THR A 827 24.87 12.59 0.89
N GLY A 828 25.18 11.96 -0.25
CA GLY A 828 26.55 11.83 -0.78
C GLY A 828 27.27 10.55 -0.30
N SER A 829 26.62 9.75 0.54
CA SER A 829 27.16 8.47 1.03
C SER A 829 26.96 7.34 0.02
N ILE A 830 28.03 6.58 -0.22
CA ILE A 830 27.99 5.35 -1.03
C ILE A 830 26.99 4.33 -0.46
N HIS A 831 26.89 4.23 0.87
CA HIS A 831 25.98 3.29 1.54
C HIS A 831 24.50 3.65 1.38
N GLN A 832 24.19 4.90 1.04
CA GLN A 832 22.82 5.31 0.76
C GLN A 832 22.51 5.31 -0.73
N LEU A 833 23.52 5.44 -1.60
CA LEU A 833 23.34 5.54 -3.04
C LEU A 833 22.34 4.51 -3.60
N PRO A 834 22.34 3.21 -3.25
CA PRO A 834 21.36 2.26 -3.77
C PRO A 834 19.89 2.60 -3.49
N ARG A 835 19.59 3.38 -2.44
CA ARG A 835 18.23 3.72 -1.98
C ARG A 835 17.72 5.07 -2.51
N VAL A 836 18.59 5.82 -3.20
CA VAL A 836 18.29 7.16 -3.70
C VAL A 836 17.34 7.07 -4.91
N PRO A 837 16.27 7.89 -4.97
CA PRO A 837 15.38 7.92 -6.12
C PRO A 837 16.11 8.41 -7.38
N PRO A 838 15.62 8.03 -8.57
CA PRO A 838 16.25 8.47 -9.80
C PRO A 838 16.01 9.94 -10.05
N THR A 839 17.00 10.64 -10.62
CA THR A 839 16.89 12.09 -10.88
C THR A 839 15.72 12.48 -11.81
N GLU A 840 15.17 11.55 -12.59
CA GLU A 840 13.90 11.73 -13.32
C GLU A 840 12.74 12.21 -12.45
N VAL A 841 12.71 11.87 -11.14
CA VAL A 841 11.63 12.32 -10.23
C VAL A 841 11.61 13.84 -10.07
N ILE A 842 12.79 14.48 -10.17
CA ILE A 842 12.96 15.93 -10.14
C ILE A 842 12.31 16.54 -11.39
N GLN A 843 12.56 15.96 -12.57
CA GLN A 843 11.93 16.43 -13.81
C GLN A 843 10.42 16.28 -13.75
N GLY A 844 9.92 15.15 -13.24
CA GLY A 844 8.49 14.91 -13.10
C GLY A 844 7.78 15.94 -12.22
N SER A 845 8.42 16.36 -11.12
CA SER A 845 7.94 17.44 -10.24
C SER A 845 7.72 18.74 -11.02
N TRP A 846 8.73 19.16 -11.77
CA TRP A 846 8.71 20.39 -12.56
C TRP A 846 7.74 20.35 -13.73
N ILE A 847 7.72 19.26 -14.50
CA ILE A 847 6.76 19.08 -15.61
C ILE A 847 5.33 19.25 -15.11
N GLN A 848 5.02 18.67 -13.94
CA GLN A 848 3.70 18.76 -13.37
C GLN A 848 3.38 20.17 -12.84
N PHE A 849 4.35 20.83 -12.19
CA PHE A 849 4.22 22.23 -11.79
C PHE A 849 3.90 23.12 -12.99
N THR A 850 4.71 23.04 -14.06
CA THR A 850 4.53 23.81 -15.29
C THR A 850 3.20 23.50 -15.95
N ALA A 851 2.82 22.23 -16.11
CA ALA A 851 1.55 21.85 -16.73
C ALA A 851 0.35 22.39 -15.96
N SER A 852 0.36 22.31 -14.62
CA SER A 852 -0.71 22.86 -13.78
C SER A 852 -0.75 24.39 -13.81
N TRP A 853 0.41 25.05 -13.86
CA TRP A 853 0.49 26.51 -13.97
C TRP A 853 -0.04 26.98 -15.33
N VAL A 854 0.39 26.36 -16.44
CA VAL A 854 -0.09 26.67 -17.80
C VAL A 854 -1.60 26.46 -17.92
N ALA A 855 -2.12 25.36 -17.38
CA ALA A 855 -3.56 25.11 -17.38
C ALA A 855 -4.34 26.21 -16.62
N MET A 856 -3.75 26.78 -15.57
CA MET A 856 -4.32 27.91 -14.83
C MET A 856 -4.24 29.22 -15.64
N LEU A 857 -3.12 29.52 -16.30
CA LEU A 857 -2.99 30.69 -17.18
C LEU A 857 -4.01 30.64 -18.34
N GLY A 858 -4.22 29.47 -18.93
CA GLY A 858 -5.21 29.27 -19.99
C GLY A 858 -6.65 29.56 -19.54
N LYS A 859 -7.01 29.22 -18.28
CA LYS A 859 -8.33 29.57 -17.72
C LYS A 859 -8.54 31.07 -17.53
N LEU A 860 -7.46 31.84 -17.42
CA LEU A 860 -7.48 33.29 -17.27
C LEU A 860 -7.28 34.03 -18.60
N SER A 861 -7.24 33.30 -19.73
CA SER A 861 -7.01 33.85 -21.07
C SER A 861 -5.75 34.72 -21.17
N LEU A 862 -4.71 34.37 -20.40
CA LEU A 862 -3.41 35.04 -20.47
C LEU A 862 -2.64 34.62 -21.74
N CYS A 863 -1.78 35.51 -22.27
CA CYS A 863 -1.23 35.37 -23.61
C CYS A 863 -0.39 34.09 -23.82
N GLU A 864 -0.44 33.57 -25.05
CA GLU A 864 0.30 32.39 -25.48
C GLU A 864 1.82 32.59 -25.33
N GLU A 865 2.31 33.80 -25.58
CA GLU A 865 3.73 34.18 -25.45
C GLU A 865 4.29 33.90 -24.05
N MET A 866 3.52 34.19 -22.99
CA MET A 866 3.95 33.96 -21.61
C MET A 866 3.99 32.47 -21.26
N THR A 867 3.03 31.71 -21.79
CA THR A 867 3.02 30.24 -21.66
C THR A 867 4.24 29.64 -22.37
N GLN A 868 4.54 30.09 -23.58
CA GLN A 868 5.72 29.68 -24.34
C GLN A 868 7.02 30.06 -23.62
N ALA A 869 7.11 31.27 -23.06
CA ALA A 869 8.28 31.71 -22.30
C ALA A 869 8.52 30.86 -21.04
N LEU A 870 7.47 30.51 -20.30
CA LEU A 870 7.56 29.63 -19.14
C LEU A 870 8.04 28.22 -19.56
N CYS A 871 7.43 27.64 -20.60
CA CYS A 871 7.84 26.33 -21.11
C CYS A 871 9.31 26.35 -21.58
N GLY A 872 9.73 27.40 -22.29
CA GLY A 872 11.10 27.54 -22.79
C GLY A 872 12.15 27.57 -21.67
N VAL A 873 11.92 28.34 -20.61
CA VAL A 873 12.86 28.37 -19.46
C VAL A 873 12.92 27.03 -18.73
N MET A 874 11.80 26.30 -18.69
CA MET A 874 11.77 24.95 -18.12
C MET A 874 12.52 23.95 -18.99
N ASP A 875 12.42 24.06 -20.31
CA ASP A 875 13.19 23.25 -21.25
C ASP A 875 14.70 23.53 -21.12
N ASP A 876 15.10 24.79 -20.95
CA ASP A 876 16.49 25.19 -20.66
C ASP A 876 17.00 24.55 -19.35
N TRP A 877 16.18 24.54 -18.30
CA TRP A 877 16.49 23.86 -17.04
C TRP A 877 16.72 22.35 -17.25
N PHE A 878 15.82 21.69 -17.99
CA PHE A 878 15.95 20.26 -18.27
C PHE A 878 17.18 19.94 -19.12
N ALA A 879 17.51 20.79 -20.09
CA ALA A 879 18.72 20.66 -20.90
C ALA A 879 19.99 20.81 -20.04
N SER A 880 20.06 21.82 -19.16
CA SER A 880 21.17 22.02 -18.21
C SER A 880 21.34 20.81 -17.28
N MET A 881 20.23 20.28 -16.76
CA MET A 881 20.25 19.08 -15.93
C MET A 881 20.76 17.85 -16.69
N ALA A 882 20.28 17.62 -17.92
CA ALA A 882 20.72 16.51 -18.77
C ALA A 882 22.20 16.61 -19.12
N GLN A 883 22.71 17.82 -19.38
CA GLN A 883 24.14 18.06 -19.61
C GLN A 883 24.97 17.70 -18.38
N LYS A 884 24.55 18.12 -17.18
CA LYS A 884 25.24 17.77 -15.92
C LYS A 884 25.23 16.27 -15.68
N GLN A 885 24.09 15.61 -15.85
CA GLN A 885 23.98 14.14 -15.74
C GLN A 885 24.92 13.41 -16.69
N ARG A 886 24.99 13.85 -17.95
CA ARG A 886 25.89 13.28 -18.97
C ARG A 886 27.36 13.48 -18.60
N ALA A 887 27.74 14.68 -18.17
CA ALA A 887 29.11 14.96 -17.74
C ALA A 887 29.55 14.04 -16.58
N VAL A 888 28.68 13.78 -15.61
CA VAL A 888 28.94 12.84 -14.51
C VAL A 888 29.12 11.41 -15.01
N TYR A 889 28.30 11.00 -15.98
CA TYR A 889 28.39 9.68 -16.58
C TYR A 889 29.70 9.50 -17.36
N ASP A 890 30.02 10.42 -18.26
CA ASP A 890 31.19 10.31 -19.15
C ASP A 890 32.51 10.38 -18.38
N SER A 891 32.60 11.19 -17.31
CA SER A 891 33.86 11.43 -16.59
C SER A 891 34.07 10.59 -15.31
N GLY A 892 32.99 10.07 -14.71
CA GLY A 892 33.07 9.51 -13.36
C GLY A 892 32.02 8.44 -13.02
N PHE A 893 31.33 7.84 -14.00
CA PHE A 893 30.28 6.85 -13.75
C PHE A 893 30.72 5.66 -12.90
N TYR A 894 31.95 5.19 -13.08
CA TYR A 894 32.50 4.04 -12.34
C TYR A 894 33.11 4.43 -10.99
N ASP A 895 33.33 5.74 -10.74
CA ASP A 895 33.60 6.25 -9.39
C ASP A 895 32.27 6.42 -8.64
N VAL A 896 31.92 5.40 -7.86
CA VAL A 896 30.69 5.35 -7.07
C VAL A 896 30.60 6.50 -6.06
N LYS A 897 31.73 6.95 -5.51
CA LYS A 897 31.77 8.08 -4.56
C LYS A 897 31.47 9.39 -5.27
N HIS A 898 32.09 9.60 -6.42
CA HIS A 898 31.83 10.77 -7.25
C HIS A 898 30.34 10.85 -7.64
N CYS A 899 29.78 9.75 -8.16
CA CYS A 899 28.35 9.67 -8.49
C CYS A 899 27.44 10.03 -7.30
N ALA A 900 27.73 9.51 -6.10
CA ALA A 900 26.93 9.82 -4.91
C ALA A 900 26.93 11.31 -4.56
N VAL A 901 28.09 11.98 -4.68
CA VAL A 901 28.23 13.42 -4.42
C VAL A 901 27.51 14.26 -5.47
N GLU A 902 27.64 13.92 -6.76
CA GLU A 902 27.00 14.69 -7.83
C GLU A 902 25.48 14.51 -7.84
N ILE A 903 24.97 13.31 -7.58
CA ILE A 903 23.51 13.09 -7.43
C ILE A 903 22.98 13.93 -6.26
N LYS A 904 23.68 14.00 -5.13
CA LYS A 904 23.29 14.90 -4.03
C LYS A 904 23.19 16.35 -4.49
N ARG A 905 24.17 16.85 -5.26
CA ARG A 905 24.16 18.22 -5.77
C ARG A 905 22.94 18.50 -6.65
N LEU A 906 22.56 17.57 -7.53
CA LEU A 906 21.36 17.70 -8.36
C LEU A 906 20.07 17.82 -7.51
N PHE A 907 19.92 16.99 -6.48
CA PHE A 907 18.77 17.07 -5.57
C PHE A 907 18.77 18.32 -4.70
N ASN A 908 19.94 18.83 -4.31
CA ASN A 908 20.06 20.09 -3.57
C ASN A 908 19.65 21.30 -4.44
N ALA A 909 20.12 21.36 -5.69
CA ALA A 909 19.72 22.42 -6.62
C ALA A 909 18.20 22.42 -6.86
N HIS A 910 17.59 21.23 -6.99
CA HIS A 910 16.13 21.10 -7.07
C HIS A 910 15.42 21.65 -5.83
N GLU A 911 15.90 21.30 -4.63
CA GLU A 911 15.31 21.79 -3.37
C GLU A 911 15.37 23.33 -3.30
N GLU A 912 16.51 23.92 -3.63
CA GLU A 912 16.69 25.38 -3.62
C GLU A 912 15.72 26.07 -4.59
N ALA A 913 15.56 25.54 -5.80
CA ALA A 913 14.62 26.05 -6.78
C ALA A 913 13.15 25.89 -6.31
N ALA A 914 12.79 24.73 -5.75
CA ALA A 914 11.46 24.51 -5.20
C ALA A 914 11.16 25.44 -4.00
N THR A 915 12.16 25.73 -3.17
CA THR A 915 12.05 26.68 -2.05
C THR A 915 11.72 28.09 -2.55
N ALA A 916 12.40 28.54 -3.60
CA ALA A 916 12.12 29.83 -4.23
C ALA A 916 10.68 29.89 -4.75
N MET A 917 10.24 28.85 -5.47
CA MET A 917 8.86 28.75 -5.95
C MET A 917 7.83 28.79 -4.82
N HIS A 918 8.07 28.08 -3.72
CA HIS A 918 7.19 28.16 -2.56
C HIS A 918 7.04 29.59 -2.02
N GLY A 919 8.12 30.38 -2.01
CA GLY A 919 8.10 31.79 -1.63
C GLY A 919 7.23 32.65 -2.56
N VAL A 920 7.33 32.43 -3.87
CA VAL A 920 6.47 33.12 -4.87
C VAL A 920 5.00 32.77 -4.64
N LEU A 921 4.67 31.49 -4.45
CA LEU A 921 3.30 31.03 -4.23
C LEU A 921 2.72 31.56 -2.91
N ASP A 922 3.50 31.57 -1.83
CA ASP A 922 3.06 32.11 -0.54
C ASP A 922 2.79 33.63 -0.62
N THR A 923 3.61 34.37 -1.36
CA THR A 923 3.41 35.80 -1.65
C THR A 923 2.13 36.03 -2.47
N LEU A 924 1.93 35.23 -3.52
CA LEU A 924 0.76 35.32 -4.39
C LEU A 924 -0.54 35.05 -3.63
N LYS A 925 -0.60 33.97 -2.82
CA LYS A 925 -1.77 33.65 -1.98
C LYS A 925 -2.12 34.80 -1.03
N HIS A 926 -1.11 35.47 -0.46
CA HIS A 926 -1.34 36.60 0.44
C HIS A 926 -1.93 37.81 -0.31
N GLY A 927 -1.41 38.11 -1.49
CA GLY A 927 -1.86 39.24 -2.28
C GLY A 927 -3.26 39.06 -2.88
N LEU A 928 -3.62 37.85 -3.30
CA LEU A 928 -4.93 37.54 -3.90
C LEU A 928 -6.13 37.93 -3.03
N ARG A 929 -5.95 38.00 -1.70
CA ARG A 929 -6.99 38.43 -0.75
C ARG A 929 -7.58 39.81 -1.08
N TRP A 930 -6.78 40.68 -1.70
CA TRP A 930 -7.12 42.09 -1.93
C TRP A 930 -7.39 42.40 -3.40
N VAL A 931 -7.43 41.36 -4.26
CA VAL A 931 -7.47 41.51 -5.72
C VAL A 931 -8.89 41.43 -6.23
N ARG A 932 -9.25 42.39 -7.10
CA ARG A 932 -10.50 42.36 -7.84
C ARG A 932 -10.40 41.41 -9.04
N HIS A 933 -11.54 40.89 -9.49
CA HIS A 933 -11.61 39.91 -10.58
C HIS A 933 -10.89 40.38 -11.87
N ASP A 934 -10.99 41.67 -12.20
CA ASP A 934 -10.35 42.31 -13.37
C ASP A 934 -8.82 42.49 -13.23
N GLU A 935 -8.30 42.52 -11.99
CA GLU A 935 -6.87 42.66 -11.68
C GLU A 935 -6.15 41.30 -11.60
N LEU A 936 -6.90 40.19 -11.48
CA LEU A 936 -6.37 38.84 -11.36
C LEU A 936 -5.40 38.46 -12.50
N PRO A 937 -5.71 38.69 -13.80
CA PRO A 937 -4.79 38.36 -14.89
C PRO A 937 -3.44 39.09 -14.75
N LYS A 938 -3.45 40.37 -14.37
CA LYS A 938 -2.22 41.17 -14.18
C LYS A 938 -1.36 40.61 -13.05
N MET A 939 -1.96 40.27 -11.92
CA MET A 939 -1.22 39.67 -10.81
C MET A 939 -0.61 38.32 -11.19
N MET A 940 -1.37 37.49 -11.90
CA MET A 940 -0.89 36.19 -12.37
C MET A 940 0.23 36.31 -13.41
N ALA A 941 0.19 37.34 -14.26
CA ALA A 941 1.29 37.65 -15.18
C ALA A 941 2.57 38.04 -14.44
N MET A 942 2.47 38.91 -13.41
CA MET A 942 3.62 39.28 -12.58
C MET A 942 4.22 38.07 -11.85
N ALA A 943 3.38 37.22 -11.25
CA ALA A 943 3.85 36.01 -10.59
C ALA A 943 4.52 35.04 -11.58
N THR A 944 4.01 34.95 -12.81
CA THR A 944 4.62 34.11 -13.85
C THR A 944 5.97 34.65 -14.29
N GLN A 945 6.13 35.97 -14.42
CA GLN A 945 7.42 36.60 -14.70
C GLN A 945 8.44 36.32 -13.59
N GLU A 946 8.02 36.39 -12.33
CA GLU A 946 8.87 36.03 -11.19
C GLU A 946 9.29 34.56 -11.23
N ILE A 947 8.36 33.63 -11.53
CA ILE A 947 8.67 32.20 -11.70
C ILE A 947 9.70 32.00 -12.83
N ILE A 948 9.52 32.67 -13.97
CA ILE A 948 10.45 32.63 -15.11
C ILE A 948 11.83 33.14 -14.68
N GLN A 949 11.89 34.27 -13.97
CA GLN A 949 13.15 34.88 -13.52
C GLN A 949 13.90 33.98 -12.54
N GLN A 950 13.20 33.52 -11.49
CA GLN A 950 13.76 32.58 -10.50
C GLN A 950 14.25 31.29 -11.16
N THR A 951 13.53 30.76 -12.15
CA THR A 951 13.96 29.54 -12.84
C THR A 951 15.22 29.80 -13.66
N LYS A 952 15.31 30.92 -14.41
CA LYS A 952 16.53 31.30 -15.14
C LYS A 952 17.75 31.43 -14.22
N GLU A 953 17.58 32.09 -13.08
CA GLU A 953 18.66 32.28 -12.09
C GLU A 953 19.16 30.96 -11.51
N LYS A 954 18.28 29.97 -11.32
CA LYS A 954 18.67 28.65 -10.81
C LYS A 954 19.23 27.74 -11.90
N THR A 955 18.88 27.95 -13.17
CA THR A 955 19.41 27.20 -14.32
C THR A 955 20.89 27.50 -14.56
N GLN A 956 21.27 28.78 -14.43
CA GLN A 956 22.65 29.27 -14.48
C GLN A 956 23.46 28.71 -13.31
#